data_AF-A0A3C1Q295-F1
#
_entry.id   AF-A0A3C1Q295-F1
#
_cell.length_a   1.000
_cell.length_b   1.000
_cell.length_c   1.000
_cell.angle_alpha   90.00
_cell.angle_beta   90.00
_cell.angle_gamma   90.00
#
_symmetry.space_group_name_H-M   'P 1'
#
loop_
_entity.id
_entity.type
_entity.pdbx_description
1 polymer ?
#
loop_
_entity_poly.entity_id
_entity_poly.type
_entity_poly.pdbx_seq_one_letter_code
_entity_poly.pdbx_strand_id
1 'polypeptide(L)'
;MTRIWNLFKAAHLVILLSASGAHAKQPNVLFLAVDDMNDWIGSLGATPRAITPNLDKLAARGVNFSNAHTPGVYCAPARAAIFSGQFASTTGCYRSTDYFTDHPEIEGLPQSFSKAGYTTFGVGKLYHHMPGSIDVRGWDDFHLRKPSQRQEGWSLDNWTEETPFPDSFPASVFNKGKEIKGGLFLEWAALPNEKEEKMADTIRVNWAADQLGKKHDKPFFLACGIYAPHFPNYCPQKYFDLYDRDQIELPPIKIDDLEDLPERMKRAKTARSKIHKELEAKGAVKDAIHGYLACMSYADAMMGRVLNALEKSPYADNTIVVLWSDHGYHHGEKYDWGKHTLWERTSNVPFIWAGPGVKKGAVTDVTASLIDMYPTFVEMCGLPKPHQKLEGTSLASTLEKPEIAKDRDVYLPYMTPGEYAIINKDWRYITYGDSGEELYDLKSDPNEWNNLAENPKYEDTKRLLRKSAPKKFAPAAPKRTIGKDLIIEGETFRWRKEGEKVNPKKTAQSGKKKGNKKNVLLIVCDDLNTHVSPSGYDHIKTPTLAKFASKAMTFNRAFCQYPVCGPSRASFLSGLYPQSSGVIDNKADIRQTRPGTLSMPQFFKENGYWTGSVGKVFHSPRHEPGEVAWNAVHRFNNDELPVVAETRKKFEADNGSVELPKNRKAWRALEKQAKSKLDAQTPPGYGPSGLSDEQHKDGKNARAVARWLKEKPNGKKPFFITCGIQKPHVPFLAPQKYFDLYPLGSIVYTPEKVNLWDKIPHRAINTRFKEFGFEASKENDGLRREYMQAYHACVSFIDAQIKIVLDSLKESGEWENTIVIFTSDHGYHLGDHFLWGKVTLFDIGAKVPFIVHAPGLTKPGTQSEAMVELIDIYPTLAQLTGLTPPGHLQGASLRPLLDHPERLGKKKYAYSIVTRGKEMGYALRNQRWRYGKWSDGEELYNLTNDPEEKNNLVKKGGLEHRLGEFRRVLKIRQEQAAKCRQP
;
A
#
# COMPACT_ATOMS: atom_id res chain seq x y z
N MET A 1 -4.85 1.52 97.81
CA MET A 1 -4.47 2.41 96.69
C MET A 1 -3.04 2.03 96.33
N THR A 2 -2.67 1.56 95.15
CA THR A 2 -3.14 1.89 93.80
C THR A 2 -2.61 0.81 92.84
N ARG A 3 -3.36 0.59 91.74
CA ARG A 3 -2.90 0.09 90.41
C ARG A 3 -2.59 -1.40 90.28
N ILE A 4 -3.42 -2.17 89.54
CA ILE A 4 -3.60 -2.25 88.06
C ILE A 4 -2.37 -2.90 87.41
N TRP A 5 -2.66 -3.81 86.46
CA TRP A 5 -1.79 -4.51 85.50
C TRP A 5 -1.40 -5.94 85.89
N ASN A 6 -2.19 -6.93 85.43
CA ASN A 6 -1.71 -8.15 84.72
C ASN A 6 -2.76 -9.28 84.69
N LEU A 7 -3.92 -9.07 84.05
CA LEU A 7 -4.91 -10.15 83.85
C LEU A 7 -5.52 -10.23 82.43
N PHE A 8 -4.89 -9.63 81.41
CA PHE A 8 -5.41 -9.61 80.03
C PHE A 8 -4.40 -10.05 78.95
N LYS A 9 -3.67 -11.15 79.15
CA LYS A 9 -2.74 -11.68 78.11
C LYS A 9 -2.77 -13.19 77.84
N ALA A 10 -3.76 -13.94 78.31
CA ALA A 10 -3.82 -15.40 78.08
C ALA A 10 -5.03 -15.90 77.28
N ALA A 11 -5.91 -15.02 76.78
CA ALA A 11 -7.13 -15.41 76.05
C ALA A 11 -7.23 -14.88 74.60
N HIS A 12 -6.10 -14.56 73.95
CA HIS A 12 -6.07 -14.03 72.58
C HIS A 12 -5.20 -14.82 71.60
N LEU A 13 -4.89 -16.09 71.91
CA LEU A 13 -4.01 -16.90 71.07
C LEU A 13 -4.57 -18.28 70.72
N VAL A 14 -5.88 -18.41 70.46
CA VAL A 14 -6.48 -19.65 69.88
C VAL A 14 -7.61 -19.38 68.86
N ILE A 15 -8.00 -18.14 68.55
CA ILE A 15 -8.98 -17.86 67.47
C ILE A 15 -8.33 -17.00 66.39
N LEU A 16 -7.47 -17.60 65.56
CA LEU A 16 -6.95 -16.96 64.34
C LEU A 16 -6.54 -17.98 63.25
N LEU A 17 -7.10 -19.20 63.27
CA LEU A 17 -6.84 -20.25 62.29
C LEU A 17 -8.13 -21.00 61.93
N SER A 18 -9.08 -20.30 61.29
CA SER A 18 -10.16 -20.91 60.47
C SER A 18 -11.14 -19.84 59.94
N ALA A 19 -10.60 -18.75 59.42
CA ALA A 19 -11.35 -17.82 58.57
C ALA A 19 -10.51 -17.36 57.38
N SER A 20 -9.81 -18.30 56.73
CA SER A 20 -9.52 -18.19 55.30
C SER A 20 -10.83 -18.42 54.54
N GLY A 21 -11.76 -17.47 54.69
CA GLY A 21 -12.87 -17.33 53.77
C GLY A 21 -12.28 -17.25 52.38
N ALA A 22 -12.64 -18.18 51.52
CA ALA A 22 -12.28 -18.17 50.11
C ALA A 22 -12.60 -16.78 49.56
N HIS A 23 -11.58 -15.94 49.36
CA HIS A 23 -11.70 -14.84 48.43
C HIS A 23 -12.15 -15.49 47.12
N ALA A 24 -13.38 -15.22 46.69
CA ALA A 24 -13.84 -15.66 45.39
C ALA A 24 -12.76 -15.23 44.38
N LYS A 25 -12.15 -16.21 43.71
CA LYS A 25 -11.04 -15.96 42.80
C LYS A 25 -11.53 -14.96 41.76
N GLN A 26 -10.83 -13.85 41.59
CA GLN A 26 -11.19 -12.84 40.59
C GLN A 26 -11.41 -13.53 39.22
N PRO A 27 -12.53 -13.25 38.53
CA PRO A 27 -12.83 -13.91 37.26
C PRO A 27 -11.86 -13.43 36.18
N ASN A 28 -11.49 -14.31 35.25
CA ASN A 28 -10.87 -13.87 34.00
C ASN A 28 -11.93 -13.22 33.11
N VAL A 29 -11.50 -12.47 32.10
CA VAL A 29 -12.39 -11.85 31.14
C VAL A 29 -11.94 -12.14 29.71
N LEU A 30 -12.88 -12.64 28.90
CA LEU A 30 -12.76 -12.79 27.46
C LEU A 30 -13.68 -11.76 26.78
N PHE A 31 -13.09 -10.80 26.09
CA PHE A 31 -13.76 -9.64 25.51
C PHE A 31 -13.73 -9.73 23.98
N LEU A 32 -14.84 -10.15 23.38
CA LEU A 32 -14.94 -10.51 21.96
C LEU A 32 -15.66 -9.40 21.17
N ALA A 33 -14.95 -8.79 20.24
CA ALA A 33 -15.44 -7.68 19.42
C ALA A 33 -15.61 -8.10 17.95
N VAL A 34 -16.74 -7.70 17.36
CA VAL A 34 -17.05 -7.88 15.95
C VAL A 34 -17.30 -6.51 15.31
N ASP A 35 -16.98 -6.32 14.04
CA ASP A 35 -17.08 -5.03 13.31
C ASP A 35 -18.27 -5.07 12.34
N ASP A 36 -19.17 -4.08 12.42
CA ASP A 36 -20.33 -3.93 11.52
C ASP A 36 -21.37 -5.09 11.57
N MET A 37 -21.39 -5.94 12.62
CA MET A 37 -22.36 -7.03 12.76
C MET A 37 -23.70 -6.52 13.32
N ASN A 38 -24.80 -6.75 12.60
CA ASN A 38 -26.15 -6.42 13.02
C ASN A 38 -26.82 -7.58 13.80
N ASP A 39 -28.09 -7.40 14.14
CA ASP A 39 -28.93 -8.29 14.94
C ASP A 39 -29.35 -9.62 14.25
N TRP A 40 -28.87 -9.91 13.04
CA TRP A 40 -29.25 -11.09 12.25
C TRP A 40 -28.61 -12.42 12.72
N ILE A 41 -28.14 -12.49 13.96
CA ILE A 41 -27.59 -13.72 14.53
C ILE A 41 -28.70 -14.71 14.91
N GLY A 42 -28.36 -15.99 14.93
CA GLY A 42 -29.30 -17.09 15.13
C GLY A 42 -30.11 -16.99 16.44
N SER A 43 -29.51 -16.48 17.51
CA SER A 43 -30.11 -16.38 18.85
C SER A 43 -31.05 -15.18 19.05
N LEU A 44 -31.09 -14.23 18.11
CA LEU A 44 -32.02 -13.09 18.14
C LEU A 44 -33.24 -13.29 17.23
N GLY A 45 -33.19 -14.26 16.32
CA GLY A 45 -34.35 -14.64 15.48
C GLY A 45 -34.73 -13.61 14.41
N ALA A 46 -33.92 -12.56 14.21
CA ALA A 46 -34.13 -11.59 13.14
C ALA A 46 -33.86 -12.22 11.75
N THR A 47 -34.49 -11.66 10.72
CA THR A 47 -34.45 -12.14 9.34
C THR A 47 -33.99 -11.02 8.38
N PRO A 48 -33.16 -11.31 7.36
CA PRO A 48 -32.50 -12.59 7.06
C PRO A 48 -31.60 -13.11 8.18
N ARG A 49 -31.56 -14.44 8.36
CA ARG A 49 -30.94 -15.08 9.52
C ARG A 49 -29.59 -15.69 9.14
N ALA A 50 -28.52 -15.27 9.82
CA ALA A 50 -27.22 -15.89 9.70
C ALA A 50 -27.15 -17.21 10.49
N ILE A 51 -26.38 -18.18 9.97
CA ILE A 51 -26.07 -19.45 10.65
C ILE A 51 -24.89 -19.20 11.60
N THR A 52 -25.18 -19.10 12.91
CA THR A 52 -24.20 -18.73 13.95
C THR A 52 -24.22 -19.68 15.16
N PRO A 53 -23.95 -20.98 14.98
CA PRO A 53 -24.11 -21.99 16.03
C PRO A 53 -23.21 -21.75 17.27
N ASN A 54 -22.05 -21.09 17.12
CA ASN A 54 -21.16 -20.84 18.25
C ASN A 54 -21.67 -19.68 19.11
N LEU A 55 -22.19 -18.62 18.49
CA LEU A 55 -22.85 -17.52 19.18
C LEU A 55 -24.15 -17.98 19.84
N ASP A 56 -24.91 -18.88 19.19
CA ASP A 56 -26.11 -19.48 19.76
C ASP A 56 -25.78 -20.30 21.02
N LYS A 57 -24.69 -21.09 20.97
CA LYS A 57 -24.16 -21.80 22.15
C LYS A 57 -23.72 -20.84 23.26
N LEU A 58 -23.11 -19.71 22.92
CA LEU A 58 -22.73 -18.69 23.91
C LEU A 58 -23.97 -18.06 24.56
N ALA A 59 -24.99 -17.72 23.77
CA ALA A 59 -26.27 -17.21 24.26
C ALA A 59 -26.95 -18.20 25.22
N ALA A 60 -26.98 -19.49 24.89
CA ALA A 60 -27.52 -20.52 25.75
C ALA A 60 -26.75 -20.67 27.09
N ARG A 61 -25.47 -20.26 27.14
CA ARG A 61 -24.64 -20.27 28.35
C ARG A 61 -24.82 -19.02 29.22
N GLY A 62 -25.59 -18.03 28.78
CA GLY A 62 -25.56 -16.69 29.37
C GLY A 62 -26.86 -15.88 29.20
N VAL A 63 -26.71 -14.57 29.21
CA VAL A 63 -27.77 -13.58 28.95
C VAL A 63 -27.54 -12.97 27.57
N ASN A 64 -28.54 -13.09 26.68
CA ASN A 64 -28.57 -12.44 25.38
C ASN A 64 -29.48 -11.21 25.43
N PHE A 65 -28.95 -10.03 25.10
CA PHE A 65 -29.74 -8.81 25.03
C PHE A 65 -30.33 -8.65 23.63
N SER A 66 -31.65 -8.58 23.51
CA SER A 66 -32.34 -8.32 22.24
C SER A 66 -32.49 -6.83 21.92
N ASN A 67 -32.15 -5.97 22.88
CA ASN A 67 -32.30 -4.52 22.81
C ASN A 67 -31.02 -3.83 23.32
N ALA A 68 -29.91 -4.02 22.60
CA ALA A 68 -28.60 -3.51 22.99
C ALA A 68 -28.05 -2.57 21.94
N HIS A 69 -27.80 -1.32 22.33
CA HIS A 69 -27.42 -0.27 21.39
C HIS A 69 -25.96 0.16 21.47
N THR A 70 -25.36 0.38 20.31
CA THR A 70 -24.07 1.05 20.19
C THR A 70 -24.09 2.42 20.88
N PRO A 71 -22.98 2.86 21.50
CA PRO A 71 -22.82 4.20 22.03
C PRO A 71 -22.31 5.21 20.99
N GLY A 72 -22.22 4.81 19.70
CA GLY A 72 -21.89 5.72 18.60
C GLY A 72 -22.17 5.12 17.23
N VAL A 73 -22.62 5.92 16.26
CA VAL A 73 -23.08 5.44 14.94
C VAL A 73 -21.96 5.05 13.96
N TYR A 74 -20.72 4.93 14.44
CA TYR A 74 -19.50 4.75 13.66
C TYR A 74 -18.42 4.05 14.52
N CYS A 75 -17.55 3.24 13.91
CA CYS A 75 -16.57 2.43 14.62
C CYS A 75 -15.72 3.22 15.62
N ALA A 76 -15.19 4.38 15.19
CA ALA A 76 -14.30 5.18 16.03
C ALA A 76 -14.97 5.72 17.31
N PRO A 77 -16.10 6.46 17.23
CA PRO A 77 -16.80 6.94 18.43
C PRO A 77 -17.37 5.81 19.29
N ALA A 78 -17.91 4.74 18.68
CA ALA A 78 -18.45 3.61 19.43
C ALA A 78 -17.38 2.95 20.31
N ARG A 79 -16.24 2.60 19.71
CA ARG A 79 -15.12 1.96 20.41
C ARG A 79 -14.49 2.91 21.43
N ALA A 80 -14.35 4.20 21.12
CA ALA A 80 -13.89 5.19 22.08
C ALA A 80 -14.79 5.25 23.33
N ALA A 81 -16.11 5.25 23.15
CA ALA A 81 -17.05 5.26 24.26
C ALA A 81 -16.99 3.98 25.10
N ILE A 82 -16.94 2.80 24.46
CA ILE A 82 -16.81 1.50 25.13
C ILE A 82 -15.54 1.44 26.00
N PHE A 83 -14.39 1.82 25.44
CA PHE A 83 -13.11 1.70 26.14
C PHE A 83 -12.90 2.78 27.20
N SER A 84 -13.65 3.88 27.18
CA SER A 84 -13.45 4.99 28.12
C SER A 84 -14.57 5.18 29.13
N GLY A 85 -15.75 4.66 28.81
CA GLY A 85 -16.97 4.89 29.57
C GLY A 85 -17.55 6.29 29.39
N GLN A 86 -17.16 7.05 28.34
CA GLN A 86 -17.68 8.39 28.07
C GLN A 86 -18.15 8.55 26.62
N PHE A 87 -19.31 9.19 26.42
CA PHE A 87 -19.89 9.44 25.12
C PHE A 87 -19.16 10.55 24.34
N ALA A 88 -19.41 10.59 23.03
CA ALA A 88 -18.95 11.68 22.15
C ALA A 88 -19.42 13.07 22.63
N SER A 89 -20.57 13.16 23.31
CA SER A 89 -21.08 14.40 23.91
C SER A 89 -20.20 14.98 25.01
N THR A 90 -19.39 14.16 25.66
CA THR A 90 -18.46 14.57 26.73
C THR A 90 -17.05 14.75 26.17
N THR A 91 -16.68 13.93 25.20
CA THR A 91 -15.31 13.79 24.71
C THR A 91 -15.02 14.54 23.42
N GLY A 92 -16.04 14.98 22.68
CA GLY A 92 -15.86 15.53 21.34
C GLY A 92 -15.49 14.49 20.28
N CYS A 93 -15.35 13.20 20.63
CA CYS A 93 -15.02 12.14 19.69
C CYS A 93 -16.25 11.73 18.86
N TYR A 94 -16.74 12.61 17.98
CA TYR A 94 -17.87 12.31 17.09
C TYR A 94 -17.44 11.63 15.78
N ARG A 95 -16.21 11.94 15.33
CA ARG A 95 -15.62 11.48 14.06
C ARG A 95 -14.13 11.13 14.14
N SER A 96 -13.46 11.54 15.23
CA SER A 96 -12.03 11.35 15.42
C SER A 96 -11.70 9.90 15.77
N THR A 97 -10.52 9.45 15.38
CA THR A 97 -9.99 8.11 15.69
C THR A 97 -9.00 8.13 16.85
N ASP A 98 -8.66 9.31 17.36
CA ASP A 98 -7.46 9.55 18.19
C ASP A 98 -7.84 9.99 19.61
N TYR A 99 -8.98 9.47 20.09
CA TYR A 99 -9.62 9.92 21.31
C TYR A 99 -8.72 9.87 22.55
N PHE A 100 -8.04 8.76 22.82
CA PHE A 100 -7.11 8.65 23.97
C PHE A 100 -5.87 9.52 23.83
N THR A 101 -5.65 10.11 22.65
CA THR A 101 -4.61 11.13 22.47
C THR A 101 -5.14 12.54 22.69
N ASP A 102 -6.40 12.81 22.33
CA ASP A 102 -7.09 14.05 22.68
C ASP A 102 -7.32 14.16 24.19
N HIS A 103 -7.57 13.02 24.83
CA HIS A 103 -7.87 12.88 26.25
C HIS A 103 -6.94 11.88 26.94
N PRO A 104 -5.63 12.19 27.03
CA PRO A 104 -4.65 11.29 27.65
C PRO A 104 -4.87 11.12 29.15
N GLU A 105 -5.59 12.03 29.80
CA GLU A 105 -6.00 11.89 31.19
C GLU A 105 -6.86 10.64 31.39
N ILE A 106 -7.71 10.30 30.41
CA ILE A 106 -8.70 9.23 30.54
C ILE A 106 -8.03 7.86 30.62
N GLU A 107 -8.44 7.10 31.63
CA GLU A 107 -8.02 5.72 31.84
C GLU A 107 -8.87 4.79 30.99
N GLY A 108 -8.28 4.14 30.00
CA GLY A 108 -8.98 3.13 29.21
C GLY A 108 -9.22 1.85 30.01
N LEU A 109 -10.25 1.08 29.63
CA LEU A 109 -10.60 -0.22 30.24
C LEU A 109 -9.40 -1.16 30.48
N PRO A 110 -8.44 -1.34 29.54
CA PRO A 110 -7.28 -2.21 29.76
C PRO A 110 -6.39 -1.71 30.92
N GLN A 111 -6.29 -0.39 31.11
CA GLN A 111 -5.54 0.17 32.24
C GLN A 111 -6.21 -0.16 33.58
N SER A 112 -7.54 -0.15 33.67
CA SER A 112 -8.25 -0.57 34.89
C SER A 112 -7.98 -2.03 35.23
N PHE A 113 -7.98 -2.92 34.23
CA PHE A 113 -7.60 -4.32 34.42
C PHE A 113 -6.13 -4.48 34.84
N SER A 114 -5.21 -3.79 34.16
CA SER A 114 -3.80 -3.80 34.49
C SER A 114 -3.55 -3.32 35.94
N LYS A 115 -4.20 -2.23 36.36
CA LYS A 115 -4.14 -1.71 37.75
C LYS A 115 -4.73 -2.67 38.78
N ALA A 116 -5.74 -3.47 38.40
CA ALA A 116 -6.30 -4.52 39.24
C ALA A 116 -5.41 -5.78 39.31
N GLY A 117 -4.26 -5.81 38.63
CA GLY A 117 -3.31 -6.93 38.67
C GLY A 117 -3.55 -8.01 37.62
N TYR A 118 -4.41 -7.75 36.62
CA TYR A 118 -4.65 -8.69 35.54
C TYR A 118 -3.50 -8.67 34.53
N THR A 119 -3.24 -9.81 33.89
CA THR A 119 -2.48 -9.84 32.64
C THR A 119 -3.39 -9.48 31.47
N THR A 120 -2.99 -8.52 30.66
CA THR A 120 -3.83 -7.87 29.66
C THR A 120 -3.33 -8.18 28.25
N PHE A 121 -4.19 -8.83 27.46
CA PHE A 121 -3.89 -9.26 26.10
C PHE A 121 -4.85 -8.61 25.11
N GLY A 122 -4.32 -7.95 24.08
CA GLY A 122 -5.12 -7.32 23.04
C GLY A 122 -4.77 -7.86 21.66
N VAL A 123 -5.77 -8.12 20.82
CA VAL A 123 -5.52 -8.46 19.42
C VAL A 123 -6.63 -7.98 18.50
N GLY A 124 -6.23 -7.56 17.31
CA GLY A 124 -7.15 -7.31 16.21
C GLY A 124 -7.94 -6.03 16.35
N LYS A 125 -9.16 -6.04 15.80
CA LYS A 125 -9.99 -4.86 15.58
C LYS A 125 -10.70 -4.41 16.87
N LEU A 126 -9.92 -3.95 17.85
CA LEU A 126 -10.42 -3.40 19.11
C LEU A 126 -10.62 -1.88 19.02
N TYR A 127 -9.68 -1.19 18.37
CA TYR A 127 -9.69 0.25 18.11
C TYR A 127 -9.94 0.56 16.63
N HIS A 128 -9.98 1.84 16.26
CA HIS A 128 -10.03 2.20 14.84
C HIS A 128 -8.76 1.73 14.09
N HIS A 129 -8.87 1.47 12.78
CA HIS A 129 -7.82 0.74 12.04
C HIS A 129 -6.64 1.60 11.61
N MET A 130 -6.81 2.92 11.67
CA MET A 130 -5.84 3.88 11.17
C MET A 130 -4.60 3.93 12.06
N PRO A 131 -3.42 4.21 11.48
CA PRO A 131 -2.24 4.60 12.24
C PRO A 131 -2.56 5.63 13.31
N GLY A 132 -2.13 5.37 14.54
CA GLY A 132 -2.24 6.27 15.67
C GLY A 132 -3.50 6.09 16.52
N SER A 133 -4.38 5.16 16.17
CA SER A 133 -5.68 5.00 16.85
C SER A 133 -5.69 4.00 18.01
N ILE A 134 -4.63 3.19 18.18
CA ILE A 134 -4.56 2.18 19.26
C ILE A 134 -4.05 2.81 20.55
N ASP A 135 -4.85 2.78 21.63
CA ASP A 135 -4.31 3.08 22.95
C ASP A 135 -3.48 1.89 23.46
N VAL A 136 -2.15 2.07 23.53
CA VAL A 136 -1.21 1.03 23.97
C VAL A 136 -1.09 0.92 25.49
N ARG A 137 -1.72 1.83 26.24
CA ARG A 137 -1.64 1.86 27.71
C ARG A 137 -2.47 0.73 28.31
N GLY A 138 -1.89 0.02 29.28
CA GLY A 138 -2.58 -1.04 30.01
C GLY A 138 -2.69 -2.36 29.27
N TRP A 139 -1.86 -2.59 28.24
CA TRP A 139 -1.68 -3.89 27.60
C TRP A 139 -0.31 -4.47 27.95
N ASP A 140 -0.25 -5.70 28.45
CA ASP A 140 0.99 -6.46 28.64
C ASP A 140 1.49 -7.01 27.29
N ASP A 141 0.57 -7.50 26.45
CA ASP A 141 0.87 -7.86 25.07
C ASP A 141 -0.30 -7.49 24.15
N PHE A 142 -0.01 -6.63 23.17
CA PHE A 142 -0.94 -6.32 22.09
C PHE A 142 -0.38 -6.88 20.78
N HIS A 143 -1.03 -7.93 20.29
CA HIS A 143 -0.60 -8.65 19.10
C HIS A 143 -0.87 -7.85 17.82
N LEU A 144 0.20 -7.70 17.05
CA LEU A 144 0.16 -7.19 15.69
C LEU A 144 0.58 -8.29 14.75
N ARG A 145 -0.17 -8.43 13.65
CA ARG A 145 0.08 -9.45 12.62
C ARG A 145 1.45 -9.28 11.97
N LYS A 146 1.95 -8.04 11.88
CA LYS A 146 3.26 -7.70 11.33
C LYS A 146 4.08 -6.85 12.31
N PRO A 147 5.39 -7.11 12.43
CA PRO A 147 6.29 -6.21 13.14
C PRO A 147 6.31 -4.78 12.57
N SER A 148 6.08 -4.61 11.25
CA SER A 148 6.06 -3.28 10.60
C SER A 148 4.91 -2.40 11.08
N GLN A 149 3.80 -2.98 11.57
CA GLN A 149 2.68 -2.19 12.07
C GLN A 149 3.12 -1.28 13.22
N ARG A 150 4.04 -1.71 14.10
CA ARG A 150 4.61 -0.84 15.15
C ARG A 150 5.32 0.39 14.56
N GLN A 151 6.02 0.20 13.44
CA GLN A 151 6.81 1.23 12.76
C GLN A 151 5.94 2.18 11.93
N GLU A 152 4.69 1.82 11.67
CA GLU A 152 3.73 2.60 10.89
C GLU A 152 2.65 3.23 11.79
N GLY A 153 2.88 3.28 13.10
CA GLY A 153 1.94 3.87 14.06
C GLY A 153 0.80 2.94 14.46
N TRP A 154 1.03 1.63 14.42
CA TRP A 154 0.11 0.59 14.87
C TRP A 154 -1.19 0.51 14.05
N SER A 155 -1.10 0.54 12.71
CA SER A 155 -2.27 0.26 11.85
C SER A 155 -2.80 -1.15 12.08
N LEU A 156 -4.13 -1.35 11.99
CA LEU A 156 -4.78 -2.67 12.15
C LEU A 156 -5.30 -3.23 10.82
N ASP A 157 -4.89 -2.67 9.68
CA ASP A 157 -5.47 -2.94 8.36
C ASP A 157 -5.63 -4.44 8.04
N ASN A 158 -6.87 -4.85 7.76
CA ASN A 158 -7.19 -6.26 7.46
C ASN A 158 -6.94 -6.65 6.01
N TRP A 159 -7.11 -5.70 5.09
CA TRP A 159 -7.11 -5.93 3.65
C TRP A 159 -5.83 -5.38 3.04
N THR A 160 -4.72 -6.07 3.37
CA THR A 160 -3.38 -5.79 2.84
C THR A 160 -2.99 -6.80 1.77
N GLU A 161 -1.86 -6.60 1.10
CA GLU A 161 -1.36 -7.48 0.02
C GLU A 161 -1.18 -8.96 0.44
N GLU A 162 -1.02 -9.24 1.73
CA GLU A 162 -0.86 -10.61 2.28
C GLU A 162 -2.18 -11.33 2.58
N THR A 163 -3.30 -10.59 2.62
CA THR A 163 -4.60 -11.19 2.86
C THR A 163 -5.13 -11.71 1.52
N PRO A 164 -5.69 -12.93 1.46
CA PRO A 164 -6.30 -13.45 0.25
C PRO A 164 -7.32 -12.49 -0.39
N PHE A 165 -7.19 -12.30 -1.71
CA PHE A 165 -8.20 -11.65 -2.54
C PHE A 165 -8.80 -12.65 -3.54
N PRO A 166 -10.01 -12.38 -4.06
CA PRO A 166 -10.60 -13.16 -5.15
C PRO A 166 -9.76 -13.05 -6.43
N ASP A 167 -9.72 -14.12 -7.22
CA ASP A 167 -8.92 -14.18 -8.44
C ASP A 167 -9.45 -13.22 -9.53
N SER A 168 -10.77 -13.04 -9.59
CA SER A 168 -11.41 -11.96 -10.38
C SER A 168 -11.60 -10.72 -9.51
N PHE A 169 -11.02 -9.60 -9.89
CA PHE A 169 -11.12 -8.35 -9.14
C PHE A 169 -11.35 -7.13 -10.06
N PRO A 170 -12.26 -6.19 -9.74
CA PRO A 170 -13.27 -6.26 -8.68
C PRO A 170 -14.18 -7.49 -8.82
N ALA A 171 -14.55 -8.09 -7.70
CA ALA A 171 -15.22 -9.38 -7.68
C ALA A 171 -16.75 -9.24 -7.76
N SER A 172 -17.32 -8.23 -7.10
CA SER A 172 -18.77 -8.08 -7.07
C SER A 172 -19.32 -7.62 -8.41
N VAL A 173 -20.54 -8.04 -8.73
CA VAL A 173 -21.29 -7.56 -9.91
C VAL A 173 -21.51 -6.04 -9.84
N PHE A 174 -21.56 -5.48 -8.63
CA PHE A 174 -21.70 -4.04 -8.42
C PHE A 174 -20.46 -3.25 -8.84
N ASN A 175 -19.25 -3.75 -8.57
CA ASN A 175 -18.00 -3.06 -8.88
C ASN A 175 -17.30 -3.56 -10.15
N LYS A 176 -17.74 -4.67 -10.75
CA LYS A 176 -17.14 -5.22 -11.96
C LYS A 176 -17.11 -4.15 -13.08
N GLY A 177 -15.91 -3.91 -13.62
CA GLY A 177 -15.67 -2.89 -14.66
C GLY A 177 -15.55 -1.44 -14.14
N LYS A 178 -15.70 -1.20 -12.84
CA LYS A 178 -15.49 0.11 -12.21
C LYS A 178 -14.05 0.22 -11.68
N GLU A 179 -13.55 1.46 -11.66
CA GLU A 179 -12.37 1.79 -10.86
C GLU A 179 -12.82 2.01 -9.40
N ILE A 180 -12.30 1.20 -8.48
CA ILE A 180 -12.60 1.33 -7.06
C ILE A 180 -11.92 2.60 -6.51
N LYS A 181 -12.72 3.60 -6.13
CA LYS A 181 -12.25 4.92 -5.65
C LYS A 181 -12.57 5.21 -4.17
N GLY A 182 -13.28 4.31 -3.47
CA GLY A 182 -13.82 4.55 -2.11
C GLY A 182 -13.60 3.40 -1.12
N GLY A 183 -12.49 2.66 -1.25
CA GLY A 183 -12.30 1.40 -0.53
C GLY A 183 -13.11 0.27 -1.16
N LEU A 184 -13.11 -0.91 -0.55
CA LEU A 184 -13.73 -2.14 -1.09
C LEU A 184 -15.23 -2.23 -0.72
N PHE A 185 -15.93 -1.09 -0.75
CA PHE A 185 -17.36 -1.02 -0.44
C PHE A 185 -18.17 -1.81 -1.48
N LEU A 186 -19.14 -2.60 -1.02
CA LEU A 186 -19.94 -3.51 -1.86
C LEU A 186 -19.08 -4.45 -2.73
N GLU A 187 -17.95 -4.91 -2.18
CA GLU A 187 -17.23 -6.07 -2.69
C GLU A 187 -17.62 -7.31 -1.89
N TRP A 188 -17.87 -8.42 -2.59
CA TRP A 188 -18.13 -9.73 -2.00
C TRP A 188 -17.64 -10.82 -2.94
N ALA A 189 -17.15 -11.92 -2.36
CA ALA A 189 -16.73 -13.12 -3.08
C ALA A 189 -16.28 -14.21 -2.12
N ALA A 190 -16.53 -15.46 -2.54
CA ALA A 190 -15.95 -16.62 -1.93
C ALA A 190 -14.46 -16.76 -2.28
N LEU A 191 -13.68 -17.21 -1.30
CA LEU A 191 -12.27 -17.55 -1.44
C LEU A 191 -12.08 -19.06 -1.32
N PRO A 192 -11.09 -19.67 -1.99
CA PRO A 192 -10.78 -21.08 -1.79
C PRO A 192 -10.54 -21.41 -0.30
N ASN A 193 -11.10 -22.54 0.15
CA ASN A 193 -11.16 -22.89 1.58
C ASN A 193 -9.78 -22.97 2.24
N GLU A 194 -8.78 -23.45 1.52
CA GLU A 194 -7.38 -23.55 1.95
C GLU A 194 -6.72 -22.19 2.22
N LYS A 195 -7.34 -21.07 1.82
CA LYS A 195 -6.86 -19.72 2.13
C LYS A 195 -7.31 -19.23 3.52
N GLU A 196 -8.18 -19.94 4.25
CA GLU A 196 -8.70 -19.51 5.56
C GLU A 196 -7.60 -19.19 6.59
N GLU A 197 -6.56 -20.01 6.68
CA GLU A 197 -5.45 -19.81 7.64
C GLU A 197 -4.59 -18.58 7.31
N LYS A 198 -4.72 -18.02 6.10
CA LYS A 198 -4.06 -16.77 5.68
C LYS A 198 -4.95 -15.54 5.90
N MET A 199 -6.22 -15.73 6.25
CA MET A 199 -7.12 -14.63 6.56
C MET A 199 -6.66 -13.93 7.84
N ALA A 200 -6.68 -12.61 7.82
CA ALA A 200 -6.14 -11.81 8.93
C ALA A 200 -6.93 -12.00 10.23
N ASP A 201 -8.24 -12.23 10.16
CA ASP A 201 -9.08 -12.55 11.33
C ASP A 201 -8.74 -13.93 11.89
N THR A 202 -8.56 -14.95 11.04
CA THR A 202 -8.12 -16.30 11.46
C THR A 202 -6.80 -16.26 12.23
N ILE A 203 -5.79 -15.53 11.72
CA ILE A 203 -4.47 -15.42 12.37
C ILE A 203 -4.60 -14.83 13.78
N ARG A 204 -5.40 -13.78 13.94
CA ARG A 204 -5.63 -13.09 15.22
C ARG A 204 -6.36 -13.96 16.23
N VAL A 205 -7.38 -14.67 15.75
CA VAL A 205 -8.20 -15.61 16.52
C VAL A 205 -7.35 -16.80 16.99
N ASN A 206 -6.51 -17.35 16.12
CA ASN A 206 -5.58 -18.41 16.50
C ASN A 206 -4.60 -17.92 17.58
N TRP A 207 -4.06 -16.69 17.46
CA TRP A 207 -3.21 -16.12 18.52
C TRP A 207 -3.96 -15.96 19.86
N ALA A 208 -5.23 -15.52 19.84
CA ALA A 208 -6.05 -15.41 21.05
C ALA A 208 -6.31 -16.78 21.69
N ALA A 209 -6.63 -17.79 20.87
CA ALA A 209 -6.78 -19.17 21.31
C ALA A 209 -5.49 -19.74 21.93
N ASP A 210 -4.33 -19.43 21.34
CA ASP A 210 -3.02 -19.83 21.87
C ASP A 210 -2.75 -19.23 23.25
N GLN A 211 -3.17 -17.99 23.51
CA GLN A 211 -3.04 -17.42 24.86
C GLN A 211 -3.87 -18.17 25.89
N LEU A 212 -5.10 -18.59 25.54
CA LEU A 212 -5.96 -19.38 26.44
C LEU A 212 -5.40 -20.77 26.76
N GLY A 213 -4.58 -21.32 25.86
CA GLY A 213 -3.87 -22.59 26.08
C GLY A 213 -2.65 -22.49 27.00
N LYS A 214 -2.19 -21.28 27.35
CA LYS A 214 -1.04 -21.08 28.24
C LYS A 214 -1.45 -21.12 29.71
N LYS A 215 -0.48 -21.42 30.57
CA LYS A 215 -0.63 -21.28 32.02
C LYS A 215 -0.51 -19.80 32.41
N HIS A 216 -1.52 -19.32 33.12
CA HIS A 216 -1.62 -18.00 33.73
C HIS A 216 -1.69 -18.12 35.25
N ASP A 217 -0.76 -17.46 35.94
CA ASP A 217 -0.71 -17.39 37.40
C ASP A 217 -1.54 -16.22 37.97
N LYS A 218 -1.84 -15.22 37.12
CA LYS A 218 -2.70 -14.07 37.42
C LYS A 218 -4.03 -14.20 36.65
N PRO A 219 -5.12 -13.53 37.09
CA PRO A 219 -6.29 -13.41 36.24
C PRO A 219 -5.93 -12.65 34.95
N PHE A 220 -6.62 -12.93 33.85
CA PHE A 220 -6.36 -12.28 32.56
C PHE A 220 -7.56 -11.52 32.02
N PHE A 221 -7.28 -10.45 31.27
CA PHE A 221 -8.22 -9.75 30.40
C PHE A 221 -7.73 -9.95 28.96
N LEU A 222 -8.42 -10.80 28.20
CA LEU A 222 -8.08 -11.12 26.82
C LEU A 222 -9.14 -10.53 25.89
N ALA A 223 -8.76 -9.49 25.15
CA ALA A 223 -9.59 -8.83 24.17
C ALA A 223 -9.22 -9.27 22.75
N CYS A 224 -10.19 -9.77 22.00
CA CYS A 224 -10.03 -10.24 20.63
C CYS A 224 -11.06 -9.57 19.72
N GLY A 225 -10.60 -8.79 18.74
CA GLY A 225 -11.45 -8.15 17.74
C GLY A 225 -11.22 -8.66 16.33
N ILE A 226 -12.29 -8.89 15.57
CA ILE A 226 -12.25 -9.27 14.14
C ILE A 226 -12.93 -8.20 13.28
N TYR A 227 -12.64 -8.20 11.98
CA TYR A 227 -13.33 -7.31 11.03
C TYR A 227 -14.59 -7.93 10.44
N ALA A 228 -14.60 -9.23 10.14
CA ALA A 228 -15.82 -9.83 9.58
C ALA A 228 -17.02 -9.57 10.52
N PRO A 229 -18.18 -9.12 10.03
CA PRO A 229 -18.59 -9.04 8.62
C PRO A 229 -18.36 -7.70 7.89
N HIS A 230 -17.56 -6.77 8.41
CA HIS A 230 -17.20 -5.52 7.71
C HIS A 230 -16.70 -5.78 6.28
N PHE A 231 -17.13 -4.95 5.33
CA PHE A 231 -16.74 -5.06 3.91
C PHE A 231 -15.21 -4.95 3.69
N PRO A 232 -14.64 -5.55 2.63
CA PRO A 232 -15.26 -6.45 1.69
C PRO A 232 -15.74 -7.74 2.35
N ASN A 233 -16.84 -8.28 1.85
CA ASN A 233 -17.40 -9.54 2.30
C ASN A 233 -16.70 -10.72 1.61
N TYR A 234 -15.44 -10.92 1.98
CA TYR A 234 -14.63 -12.06 1.54
C TYR A 234 -14.43 -13.05 2.68
N CYS A 235 -14.80 -14.30 2.43
CA CYS A 235 -14.54 -15.41 3.34
C CYS A 235 -14.40 -16.73 2.56
N PRO A 236 -13.92 -17.81 3.20
CA PRO A 236 -13.84 -19.13 2.57
C PRO A 236 -15.17 -19.60 1.99
N GLN A 237 -15.12 -20.28 0.83
CA GLN A 237 -16.26 -20.78 0.06
C GLN A 237 -17.26 -21.58 0.91
N LYS A 238 -16.77 -22.41 1.84
CA LYS A 238 -17.62 -23.21 2.73
C LYS A 238 -18.62 -22.40 3.54
N TYR A 239 -18.39 -21.10 3.75
CA TYR A 239 -19.34 -20.21 4.45
C TYR A 239 -20.37 -19.59 3.51
N PHE A 240 -20.04 -19.41 2.23
CA PHE A 240 -21.03 -19.09 1.19
C PHE A 240 -21.95 -20.28 0.95
N ASP A 241 -21.39 -21.49 0.93
CA ASP A 241 -22.12 -22.75 0.69
C ASP A 241 -23.16 -23.07 1.77
N LEU A 242 -23.14 -22.37 2.91
CA LEU A 242 -24.16 -22.50 3.96
C LEU A 242 -25.52 -21.94 3.54
N TYR A 243 -25.56 -21.09 2.52
CA TYR A 243 -26.77 -20.38 2.09
C TYR A 243 -27.07 -20.68 0.63
N ASP A 244 -28.30 -21.06 0.35
CA ASP A 244 -28.86 -20.93 -0.98
C ASP A 244 -29.21 -19.46 -1.20
N ARG A 245 -28.47 -18.80 -2.09
CA ARG A 245 -28.63 -17.40 -2.44
C ARG A 245 -30.08 -17.05 -2.79
N ASP A 246 -30.77 -17.92 -3.53
CA ASP A 246 -32.11 -17.60 -4.02
C ASP A 246 -33.19 -17.74 -2.93
N GLN A 247 -32.90 -18.49 -1.86
CA GLN A 247 -33.74 -18.60 -0.67
C GLN A 247 -33.49 -17.50 0.37
N ILE A 248 -32.52 -16.61 0.15
CA ILE A 248 -32.29 -15.48 1.06
C ILE A 248 -33.51 -14.54 1.03
N GLU A 249 -34.12 -14.36 2.20
CA GLU A 249 -35.18 -13.39 2.43
C GLU A 249 -34.59 -11.97 2.49
N LEU A 250 -35.25 -11.03 1.83
CA LEU A 250 -34.82 -9.64 1.83
C LEU A 250 -35.44 -8.90 3.03
N PRO A 251 -34.73 -7.92 3.62
CA PRO A 251 -35.34 -7.04 4.61
C PRO A 251 -36.60 -6.36 4.06
N PRO A 252 -37.63 -6.15 4.89
CA PRO A 252 -38.86 -5.52 4.42
C PRO A 252 -38.59 -4.05 4.07
N ILE A 253 -39.14 -3.58 2.94
CA ILE A 253 -38.98 -2.21 2.44
C ILE A 253 -40.36 -1.59 2.27
N LYS A 254 -40.55 -0.38 2.82
CA LYS A 254 -41.70 0.48 2.55
C LYS A 254 -41.34 1.46 1.43
N ILE A 255 -42.19 1.57 0.40
CA ILE A 255 -41.86 2.30 -0.85
C ILE A 255 -41.61 3.79 -0.59
N ASP A 256 -42.41 4.39 0.28
CA ASP A 256 -42.44 5.80 0.66
C ASP A 256 -41.78 6.10 2.01
N ASP A 257 -40.93 5.19 2.52
CA ASP A 257 -40.28 5.25 3.84
C ASP A 257 -39.32 6.44 4.06
N LEU A 258 -39.09 7.26 3.02
CA LEU A 258 -38.29 8.47 3.10
C LEU A 258 -39.14 9.74 3.16
N GLU A 259 -40.45 9.65 2.92
CA GLU A 259 -41.31 10.81 2.69
C GLU A 259 -41.59 11.62 3.96
N ASP A 260 -41.64 10.96 5.12
CA ASP A 260 -41.92 11.51 6.46
C ASP A 260 -40.65 11.83 7.27
N LEU A 261 -39.47 11.70 6.65
CA LEU A 261 -38.20 12.09 7.27
C LEU A 261 -38.03 13.62 7.25
N PRO A 262 -37.32 14.19 8.23
CA PRO A 262 -36.92 15.59 8.19
C PRO A 262 -36.19 15.94 6.88
N GLU A 263 -36.45 17.11 6.31
CA GLU A 263 -36.03 17.48 4.95
C GLU A 263 -34.53 17.27 4.67
N ARG A 264 -33.67 17.56 5.66
CA ARG A 264 -32.22 17.31 5.55
C ARG A 264 -31.90 15.83 5.37
N MET A 265 -32.56 14.98 6.15
CA MET A 265 -32.39 13.52 6.11
C MET A 265 -33.02 12.93 4.86
N LYS A 266 -34.25 13.35 4.51
CA LYS A 266 -34.93 12.98 3.26
C LYS A 266 -34.04 13.21 2.04
N ARG A 267 -33.43 14.40 1.90
CA ARG A 267 -32.49 14.70 0.81
C ARG A 267 -31.26 13.80 0.82
N ALA A 268 -30.62 13.65 1.98
CA ALA A 268 -29.40 12.87 2.11
C ALA A 268 -29.63 11.39 1.76
N LYS A 269 -30.76 10.83 2.22
CA LYS A 269 -31.12 9.42 2.03
C LYS A 269 -31.67 9.14 0.64
N THR A 270 -32.44 10.06 0.08
CA THR A 270 -32.82 10.01 -1.34
C THR A 270 -31.60 9.97 -2.24
N ALA A 271 -30.56 10.78 -1.95
CA ALA A 271 -29.31 10.75 -2.72
C ALA A 271 -28.58 9.40 -2.59
N ARG A 272 -28.56 8.79 -1.38
CA ARG A 272 -27.94 7.48 -1.13
C ARG A 272 -28.73 6.31 -1.73
N SER A 273 -30.06 6.43 -1.85
CA SER A 273 -30.95 5.38 -2.40
C SER A 273 -30.54 4.88 -3.79
N LYS A 274 -29.77 5.67 -4.55
CA LYS A 274 -29.19 5.28 -5.84
C LYS A 274 -28.34 4.00 -5.75
N ILE A 275 -27.70 3.74 -4.60
CA ILE A 275 -26.93 2.52 -4.37
C ILE A 275 -27.85 1.31 -4.38
N HIS A 276 -28.93 1.36 -3.60
CA HIS A 276 -29.92 0.28 -3.55
C HIS A 276 -30.55 0.05 -4.93
N LYS A 277 -31.00 1.12 -5.60
CA LYS A 277 -31.57 1.06 -6.96
C LYS A 277 -30.61 0.46 -7.99
N GLU A 278 -29.32 0.74 -7.88
CA GLU A 278 -28.33 0.13 -8.76
C GLU A 278 -28.15 -1.37 -8.48
N LEU A 279 -28.18 -1.79 -7.21
CA LEU A 279 -28.15 -3.21 -6.85
C LEU A 279 -29.39 -3.94 -7.37
N GLU A 280 -30.59 -3.35 -7.23
CA GLU A 280 -31.83 -3.88 -7.81
C GLU A 280 -31.74 -4.02 -9.33
N ALA A 281 -31.30 -2.96 -10.03
CA ALA A 281 -31.15 -2.97 -11.48
C ALA A 281 -30.15 -4.03 -11.99
N LYS A 282 -29.23 -4.46 -11.13
CA LYS A 282 -28.26 -5.53 -11.42
C LYS A 282 -28.71 -6.91 -10.93
N GLY A 283 -29.86 -7.01 -10.26
CA GLY A 283 -30.30 -8.22 -9.58
C GLY A 283 -29.39 -8.67 -8.43
N ALA A 284 -28.59 -7.75 -7.87
CA ALA A 284 -27.45 -8.05 -6.99
C ALA A 284 -27.70 -7.83 -5.49
N VAL A 285 -28.93 -7.46 -5.09
CA VAL A 285 -29.28 -7.24 -3.66
C VAL A 285 -29.04 -8.50 -2.83
N LYS A 286 -29.58 -9.65 -3.28
CA LYS A 286 -29.37 -10.94 -2.61
C LYS A 286 -27.91 -11.38 -2.63
N ASP A 287 -27.14 -11.05 -3.68
CA ASP A 287 -25.71 -11.40 -3.75
C ASP A 287 -24.90 -10.65 -2.67
N ALA A 288 -25.20 -9.38 -2.46
CA ALA A 288 -24.56 -8.57 -1.45
C ALA A 288 -24.90 -9.06 -0.03
N ILE A 289 -26.17 -9.40 0.22
CA ILE A 289 -26.61 -9.99 1.50
C ILE A 289 -26.00 -11.38 1.71
N HIS A 290 -25.91 -12.22 0.67
CA HIS A 290 -25.27 -13.53 0.72
C HIS A 290 -23.82 -13.42 1.20
N GLY A 291 -23.05 -12.48 0.64
CA GLY A 291 -21.69 -12.20 1.09
C GLY A 291 -21.63 -11.78 2.56
N TYR A 292 -22.55 -10.92 3.01
CA TYR A 292 -22.62 -10.49 4.41
C TYR A 292 -22.95 -11.64 5.36
N LEU A 293 -23.98 -12.45 5.07
CA LEU A 293 -24.36 -13.62 5.87
C LEU A 293 -23.23 -14.67 5.93
N ALA A 294 -22.54 -14.91 4.81
CA ALA A 294 -21.38 -15.79 4.77
C ALA A 294 -20.24 -15.26 5.67
N CYS A 295 -19.99 -13.95 5.67
CA CYS A 295 -19.01 -13.35 6.56
C CYS A 295 -19.46 -13.35 8.04
N MET A 296 -20.76 -13.26 8.34
CA MET A 296 -21.28 -13.46 9.69
C MET A 296 -21.05 -14.88 10.19
N SER A 297 -21.30 -15.91 9.36
CA SER A 297 -20.97 -17.30 9.72
C SER A 297 -19.48 -17.55 9.86
N TYR A 298 -18.65 -16.89 9.04
CA TYR A 298 -17.20 -16.92 9.22
C TYR A 298 -16.78 -16.28 10.55
N ALA A 299 -17.35 -15.13 10.91
CA ALA A 299 -17.13 -14.47 12.19
C ALA A 299 -17.55 -15.35 13.37
N ASP A 300 -18.71 -16.01 13.29
CA ASP A 300 -19.16 -17.02 14.27
C ASP A 300 -18.15 -18.15 14.42
N ALA A 301 -17.68 -18.74 13.32
CA ALA A 301 -16.69 -19.82 13.36
C ALA A 301 -15.37 -19.37 13.99
N MET A 302 -14.93 -18.15 13.73
CA MET A 302 -13.76 -17.55 14.36
C MET A 302 -13.94 -17.38 15.86
N MET A 303 -15.08 -16.84 16.31
CA MET A 303 -15.41 -16.76 17.73
C MET A 303 -15.49 -18.15 18.37
N GLY A 304 -16.06 -19.13 17.65
CA GLY A 304 -16.08 -20.53 18.04
C GLY A 304 -14.69 -21.11 18.33
N ARG A 305 -13.66 -20.76 17.54
CA ARG A 305 -12.28 -21.20 17.82
C ARG A 305 -11.78 -20.70 19.18
N VAL A 306 -12.02 -19.43 19.51
CA VAL A 306 -11.63 -18.84 20.80
C VAL A 306 -12.43 -19.45 21.94
N LEU A 307 -13.75 -19.59 21.78
CA LEU A 307 -14.64 -20.18 22.79
C LEU A 307 -14.28 -21.64 23.06
N ASN A 308 -13.97 -22.43 22.03
CA ASN A 308 -13.52 -23.81 22.17
C ASN A 308 -12.16 -23.91 22.88
N ALA A 309 -11.24 -22.96 22.63
CA ALA A 309 -9.97 -22.89 23.36
C ALA A 309 -10.20 -22.57 24.85
N LEU A 310 -11.11 -21.65 25.17
CA LEU A 310 -11.51 -21.35 26.54
C LEU A 310 -12.11 -22.59 27.22
N GLU A 311 -13.05 -23.28 26.57
CA GLU A 311 -13.70 -24.49 27.11
C GLU A 311 -12.71 -25.62 27.40
N LYS A 312 -11.65 -25.76 26.60
CA LYS A 312 -10.58 -26.76 26.83
C LYS A 312 -9.56 -26.33 27.88
N SER A 313 -9.54 -25.05 28.26
CA SER A 313 -8.61 -24.52 29.25
C SER A 313 -9.12 -24.75 30.68
N PRO A 314 -8.25 -24.72 31.71
CA PRO A 314 -8.67 -24.79 33.11
C PRO A 314 -9.40 -23.51 33.58
N TYR A 315 -9.62 -22.53 32.70
CA TYR A 315 -10.19 -21.23 33.02
C TYR A 315 -11.68 -21.12 32.70
N ALA A 316 -12.28 -22.12 32.04
CA ALA A 316 -13.63 -22.09 31.50
C ALA A 316 -14.70 -21.64 32.53
N ASP A 317 -14.66 -22.20 33.74
CA ASP A 317 -15.66 -21.94 34.79
C ASP A 317 -15.48 -20.60 35.51
N ASN A 318 -14.28 -20.00 35.44
CA ASN A 318 -13.94 -18.74 36.11
C ASN A 318 -13.78 -17.57 35.12
N THR A 319 -14.33 -17.67 33.91
CA THR A 319 -14.15 -16.64 32.87
C THR A 319 -15.49 -16.01 32.51
N ILE A 320 -15.58 -14.69 32.65
CA ILE A 320 -16.66 -13.89 32.08
C ILE A 320 -16.36 -13.71 30.59
N VAL A 321 -17.33 -14.02 29.75
CA VAL A 321 -17.27 -13.81 28.30
C VAL A 321 -18.28 -12.73 27.94
N VAL A 322 -17.83 -11.70 27.22
CA VAL A 322 -18.73 -10.74 26.56
C VAL A 322 -18.47 -10.75 25.05
N LEU A 323 -19.54 -10.89 24.28
CA LEU A 323 -19.55 -10.67 22.83
C LEU A 323 -20.31 -9.38 22.55
N TRP A 324 -19.74 -8.54 21.70
CA TRP A 324 -20.38 -7.31 21.25
C TRP A 324 -19.99 -6.96 19.80
N SER A 325 -20.87 -6.27 19.09
CA SER A 325 -20.56 -5.60 17.82
C SER A 325 -20.53 -4.09 18.01
N ASP A 326 -19.58 -3.39 17.38
CA ASP A 326 -19.42 -1.95 17.62
C ASP A 326 -20.59 -1.11 17.11
N HIS A 327 -21.24 -1.52 16.03
CA HIS A 327 -22.54 -1.05 15.56
C HIS A 327 -23.09 -2.02 14.48
N GLY A 328 -24.35 -1.83 14.08
CA GLY A 328 -24.98 -2.59 13.00
C GLY A 328 -24.69 -2.02 11.59
N TYR A 329 -25.39 -2.55 10.58
CA TYR A 329 -25.19 -2.20 9.17
C TYR A 329 -26.51 -2.34 8.38
N HIS A 330 -26.78 -1.39 7.49
CA HIS A 330 -27.94 -1.41 6.58
C HIS A 330 -27.70 -2.27 5.35
N HIS A 331 -28.73 -3.01 4.95
CA HIS A 331 -28.75 -3.90 3.79
C HIS A 331 -29.95 -3.64 2.88
N GLY A 332 -30.41 -2.39 2.83
CA GLY A 332 -31.49 -1.91 1.98
C GLY A 332 -32.66 -1.25 2.71
N GLU A 333 -32.73 -1.39 4.04
CA GLU A 333 -33.70 -0.68 4.88
C GLU A 333 -33.56 0.84 4.67
N LYS A 334 -34.69 1.57 4.57
CA LYS A 334 -34.73 2.99 4.16
C LYS A 334 -33.91 3.28 2.89
N TYR A 335 -33.77 2.31 1.99
CA TYR A 335 -32.94 2.34 0.79
C TYR A 335 -31.45 2.66 1.03
N ASP A 336 -30.95 2.48 2.25
CA ASP A 336 -29.55 2.74 2.57
C ASP A 336 -28.73 1.45 2.64
N TRP A 337 -27.42 1.62 2.47
CA TRP A 337 -26.42 0.57 2.63
C TRP A 337 -25.26 1.17 3.40
N GLY A 338 -24.86 0.55 4.50
CA GLY A 338 -23.79 1.07 5.36
C GLY A 338 -24.21 1.45 6.77
N LYS A 339 -23.36 2.25 7.39
CA LYS A 339 -23.46 2.79 8.75
C LYS A 339 -23.71 4.29 8.75
N HIS A 340 -23.62 4.94 9.91
CA HIS A 340 -23.85 6.37 10.14
C HIS A 340 -25.33 6.79 10.21
N THR A 341 -26.16 6.02 10.91
CA THR A 341 -27.56 6.41 11.18
C THR A 341 -27.93 6.20 12.64
N LEU A 342 -29.01 6.85 13.07
CA LEU A 342 -29.56 6.76 14.43
C LEU A 342 -30.71 5.75 14.52
N TRP A 343 -30.94 4.98 13.47
CA TRP A 343 -32.02 3.99 13.37
C TRP A 343 -31.60 2.63 13.95
N GLU A 344 -32.62 1.83 14.30
CA GLU A 344 -32.53 0.52 14.92
C GLU A 344 -31.49 -0.36 14.22
N ARG A 345 -31.58 -0.49 12.89
CA ARG A 345 -30.74 -1.42 12.11
C ARG A 345 -29.23 -1.19 12.25
N THR A 346 -28.82 0.04 12.55
CA THR A 346 -27.40 0.36 12.81
C THR A 346 -27.06 0.49 14.28
N SER A 347 -28.06 0.64 15.16
CA SER A 347 -27.80 0.80 16.59
C SER A 347 -27.91 -0.50 17.37
N ASN A 348 -28.92 -1.33 17.12
CA ASN A 348 -29.11 -2.61 17.81
C ASN A 348 -28.11 -3.65 17.30
N VAL A 349 -27.44 -4.32 18.23
CA VAL A 349 -26.28 -5.15 17.95
C VAL A 349 -26.27 -6.41 18.81
N PRO A 350 -25.63 -7.49 18.35
CA PRO A 350 -25.34 -8.65 19.19
C PRO A 350 -24.64 -8.24 20.48
N PHE A 351 -25.23 -8.63 21.61
CA PHE A 351 -24.65 -8.36 22.93
C PHE A 351 -24.96 -9.51 23.89
N ILE A 352 -23.96 -10.35 24.15
CA ILE A 352 -24.11 -11.59 24.91
C ILE A 352 -23.09 -11.61 26.04
N TRP A 353 -23.54 -11.94 27.25
CA TRP A 353 -22.70 -12.15 28.42
C TRP A 353 -22.85 -13.58 28.94
N ALA A 354 -21.77 -14.22 29.35
CA ALA A 354 -21.80 -15.54 30.00
C ALA A 354 -20.68 -15.66 31.04
N GLY A 355 -20.83 -16.58 31.99
CA GLY A 355 -19.80 -16.88 33.00
C GLY A 355 -20.25 -16.62 34.45
N PRO A 356 -19.30 -16.51 35.39
CA PRO A 356 -19.60 -16.28 36.81
C PRO A 356 -20.48 -15.04 37.03
N GLY A 357 -21.52 -15.19 37.85
CA GLY A 357 -22.47 -14.10 38.16
C GLY A 357 -23.49 -13.78 37.06
N VAL A 358 -23.48 -14.51 35.94
CA VAL A 358 -24.42 -14.32 34.83
C VAL A 358 -25.45 -15.45 34.78
N LYS A 359 -26.73 -15.12 34.66
CA LYS A 359 -27.83 -16.06 34.46
C LYS A 359 -27.60 -16.88 33.19
N LYS A 360 -27.85 -18.19 33.24
CA LYS A 360 -27.72 -19.08 32.07
C LYS A 360 -29.02 -19.12 31.27
N GLY A 361 -28.90 -19.08 29.95
CA GLY A 361 -29.98 -19.35 29.00
C GLY A 361 -31.12 -18.34 29.04
N ALA A 362 -30.83 -17.08 29.36
CA ALA A 362 -31.83 -16.02 29.45
C ALA A 362 -31.73 -15.07 28.25
N VAL A 363 -32.88 -14.53 27.84
CA VAL A 363 -32.97 -13.42 26.88
C VAL A 363 -33.63 -12.26 27.61
N THR A 364 -33.11 -11.04 27.43
CA THR A 364 -33.68 -9.83 28.02
C THR A 364 -33.86 -8.74 26.97
N ASP A 365 -35.00 -8.05 27.06
CA ASP A 365 -35.34 -6.90 26.22
C ASP A 365 -35.14 -5.55 26.93
N VAL A 366 -34.49 -5.58 28.10
CA VAL A 366 -34.03 -4.38 28.80
C VAL A 366 -33.07 -3.63 27.91
N THR A 367 -33.33 -2.34 27.74
CA THR A 367 -32.52 -1.47 26.89
C THR A 367 -31.14 -1.27 27.52
N ALA A 368 -30.11 -1.72 26.80
CA ALA A 368 -28.71 -1.60 27.20
C ALA A 368 -27.94 -0.72 26.21
N SER A 369 -26.88 -0.06 26.69
CA SER A 369 -25.90 0.60 25.82
C SER A 369 -24.55 -0.04 26.01
N LEU A 370 -23.77 -0.27 24.95
CA LEU A 370 -22.47 -0.93 25.12
C LEU A 370 -21.46 -0.14 26.00
N ILE A 371 -21.72 1.14 26.27
CA ILE A 371 -20.94 1.92 27.26
C ILE A 371 -21.05 1.34 28.68
N ASP A 372 -22.12 0.58 28.95
CA ASP A 372 -22.38 -0.08 30.23
C ASP A 372 -21.35 -1.18 30.56
N MET A 373 -20.61 -1.68 29.58
CA MET A 373 -19.60 -2.72 29.80
C MET A 373 -18.55 -2.30 30.82
N TYR A 374 -18.04 -1.06 30.74
CA TYR A 374 -16.98 -0.60 31.64
C TYR A 374 -17.43 -0.56 33.12
N PRO A 375 -18.52 0.12 33.51
CA PRO A 375 -18.99 0.07 34.90
C PRO A 375 -19.38 -1.34 35.35
N THR A 376 -19.87 -2.19 34.43
CA THR A 376 -20.15 -3.61 34.73
C THR A 376 -18.89 -4.37 35.12
N PHE A 377 -17.78 -4.18 34.39
CA PHE A 377 -16.50 -4.80 34.75
C PHE A 377 -15.92 -4.25 36.05
N VAL A 378 -16.08 -2.95 36.32
CA VAL A 378 -15.69 -2.35 37.60
C VAL A 378 -16.35 -3.08 38.76
N GLU A 379 -17.65 -3.36 38.66
CA GLU A 379 -18.41 -4.08 39.68
C GLU A 379 -18.06 -5.57 39.74
N MET A 380 -18.21 -6.31 38.62
CA MET A 380 -18.09 -7.77 38.60
C MET A 380 -16.65 -8.27 38.80
N CYS A 381 -15.65 -7.51 38.39
CA CYS A 381 -14.23 -7.89 38.50
C CYS A 381 -13.52 -7.20 39.67
N GLY A 382 -14.20 -6.31 40.39
CA GLY A 382 -13.62 -5.50 41.46
C GLY A 382 -12.50 -4.58 40.98
N LEU A 383 -12.65 -3.98 39.79
CA LEU A 383 -11.63 -3.08 39.25
C LEU A 383 -11.59 -1.77 40.05
N PRO A 384 -10.43 -1.11 40.15
CA PRO A 384 -10.38 0.24 40.72
C PRO A 384 -11.24 1.18 39.89
N LYS A 385 -12.07 1.97 40.57
CA LYS A 385 -12.89 2.99 39.92
C LYS A 385 -11.96 4.00 39.24
N PRO A 386 -12.10 4.25 37.93
CA PRO A 386 -11.26 5.22 37.25
C PRO A 386 -11.60 6.65 37.70
N HIS A 387 -10.67 7.59 37.49
CA HIS A 387 -10.86 8.98 37.91
C HIS A 387 -11.92 9.70 37.06
N GLN A 388 -12.09 9.33 35.79
CA GLN A 388 -13.15 9.88 34.97
C GLN A 388 -14.52 9.34 35.39
N LYS A 389 -15.56 10.15 35.17
CA LYS A 389 -16.94 9.68 35.36
C LYS A 389 -17.29 8.70 34.25
N LEU A 390 -17.63 7.47 34.63
CA LEU A 390 -18.29 6.50 33.74
C LEU A 390 -19.75 6.90 33.57
N GLU A 391 -20.19 7.04 32.32
CA GLU A 391 -21.52 7.51 31.93
C GLU A 391 -22.52 6.38 31.67
N GLY A 392 -22.02 5.14 31.58
CA GLY A 392 -22.84 3.93 31.55
C GLY A 392 -23.38 3.52 32.93
N THR A 393 -24.28 2.55 32.92
CA THR A 393 -24.82 1.91 34.13
C THR A 393 -24.37 0.46 34.19
N SER A 394 -23.96 -0.03 35.37
CA SER A 394 -23.58 -1.44 35.52
C SER A 394 -24.77 -2.37 35.23
N LEU A 395 -24.54 -3.40 34.41
CA LEU A 395 -25.51 -4.43 34.08
C LEU A 395 -25.44 -5.63 35.04
N ALA A 396 -24.58 -5.62 36.05
CA ALA A 396 -24.37 -6.79 36.92
C ALA A 396 -25.68 -7.34 37.52
N SER A 397 -26.55 -6.46 38.01
CA SER A 397 -27.86 -6.85 38.53
C SER A 397 -28.81 -7.43 37.46
N THR A 398 -28.80 -6.85 36.26
CA THR A 398 -29.56 -7.36 35.09
C THR A 398 -29.01 -8.70 34.62
N LEU A 399 -27.70 -8.90 34.66
CA LEU A 399 -27.04 -10.16 34.29
C LEU A 399 -27.35 -11.27 35.28
N GLU A 400 -27.45 -10.96 36.57
CA GLU A 400 -27.79 -11.92 37.61
C GLU A 400 -29.29 -12.32 37.55
N LYS A 401 -30.17 -11.32 37.39
CA LYS A 401 -31.64 -11.46 37.50
C LYS A 401 -32.37 -10.70 36.38
N PRO A 402 -32.25 -11.13 35.12
CA PRO A 402 -32.86 -10.44 33.98
C PRO A 402 -34.39 -10.36 34.08
N GLU A 403 -35.04 -11.30 34.76
CA GLU A 403 -36.49 -11.39 34.90
C GLU A 403 -37.14 -10.25 35.70
N ILE A 404 -36.38 -9.57 36.57
CA ILE A 404 -36.87 -8.43 37.38
C ILE A 404 -36.17 -7.12 37.04
N ALA A 405 -35.32 -7.13 36.00
CA ALA A 405 -34.59 -5.95 35.57
C ALA A 405 -35.57 -4.92 35.00
N LYS A 406 -35.35 -3.64 35.36
CA LYS A 406 -36.19 -2.53 34.90
C LYS A 406 -35.58 -1.91 33.65
N ASP A 407 -36.44 -1.56 32.71
CA ASP A 407 -36.03 -0.85 31.51
C ASP A 407 -35.62 0.60 31.80
N ARG A 408 -34.88 1.21 30.88
CA ARG A 408 -34.35 2.58 31.00
C ARG A 408 -34.15 3.24 29.64
N ASP A 409 -34.04 4.57 29.68
CA ASP A 409 -33.59 5.33 28.53
C ASP A 409 -32.08 5.16 28.33
N VAL A 410 -31.67 4.94 27.08
CA VAL A 410 -30.27 4.96 26.63
C VAL A 410 -30.04 6.07 25.62
N TYR A 411 -28.83 6.63 25.64
CA TYR A 411 -28.43 7.74 24.79
C TYR A 411 -27.48 7.27 23.69
N LEU A 412 -27.72 7.69 22.45
CA LEU A 412 -26.88 7.42 21.29
C LEU A 412 -26.51 8.74 20.58
N PRO A 413 -25.27 9.23 20.71
CA PRO A 413 -24.81 10.40 19.98
C PRO A 413 -24.64 10.13 18.48
N TYR A 414 -24.97 11.12 17.64
CA TYR A 414 -24.67 11.09 16.21
C TYR A 414 -23.24 11.56 15.91
N MET A 415 -22.93 11.86 14.65
CA MET A 415 -21.62 12.36 14.21
C MET A 415 -21.47 13.88 14.29
N THR A 416 -22.50 14.60 14.72
CA THR A 416 -22.54 16.06 14.85
C THR A 416 -22.97 16.41 16.26
N PRO A 417 -22.27 17.34 16.96
CA PRO A 417 -22.68 17.76 18.30
C PRO A 417 -24.14 18.22 18.35
N GLY A 418 -24.89 17.75 19.35
CA GLY A 418 -26.30 18.11 19.55
C GLY A 418 -27.32 17.24 18.79
N GLU A 419 -26.86 16.35 17.91
CA GLU A 419 -27.72 15.38 17.21
C GLU A 419 -27.60 14.00 17.88
N TYR A 420 -28.72 13.34 18.18
CA TYR A 420 -28.72 12.09 18.95
C TYR A 420 -30.05 11.33 18.87
N ALA A 421 -30.05 10.11 19.39
CA ALA A 421 -31.24 9.34 19.71
C ALA A 421 -31.34 9.04 21.21
N ILE A 422 -32.57 8.96 21.71
CA ILE A 422 -32.94 8.37 23.01
C ILE A 422 -33.79 7.15 22.72
N ILE A 423 -33.42 6.02 23.31
CA ILE A 423 -34.02 4.72 23.01
C ILE A 423 -34.40 4.04 24.32
N ASN A 424 -35.57 3.44 24.37
CA ASN A 424 -35.98 2.48 25.39
C ASN A 424 -36.81 1.37 24.74
N LYS A 425 -37.40 0.46 25.51
CA LYS A 425 -38.18 -0.68 24.98
C LYS A 425 -39.42 -0.25 24.16
N ASP A 426 -39.93 0.94 24.41
CA ASP A 426 -41.19 1.41 23.82
C ASP A 426 -40.97 2.44 22.71
N TRP A 427 -39.93 3.27 22.83
CA TRP A 427 -39.77 4.46 22.00
C TRP A 427 -38.35 4.63 21.50
N ARG A 428 -38.25 5.10 20.26
CA ARG A 428 -37.07 5.77 19.74
C ARG A 428 -37.40 7.20 19.37
N TYR A 429 -36.67 8.13 19.99
CA TYR A 429 -36.72 9.55 19.66
C TYR A 429 -35.39 9.97 19.06
N ILE A 430 -35.42 10.64 17.90
CA ILE A 430 -34.25 11.14 17.18
C ILE A 430 -34.37 12.65 17.03
N THR A 431 -33.27 13.37 17.22
CA THR A 431 -33.18 14.79 16.89
C THR A 431 -31.92 15.11 16.09
N TYR A 432 -32.10 15.94 15.07
CA TYR A 432 -31.03 16.49 14.25
C TYR A 432 -30.79 17.98 14.56
N GLY A 433 -31.01 18.37 15.81
CA GLY A 433 -31.01 19.78 16.23
C GLY A 433 -32.10 20.55 15.50
N ASP A 434 -31.76 21.71 14.95
CA ASP A 434 -32.71 22.57 14.22
C ASP A 434 -33.18 21.97 12.87
N SER A 435 -32.65 20.82 12.47
CA SER A 435 -32.98 20.16 11.19
C SER A 435 -34.17 19.21 11.27
N GLY A 436 -34.80 19.05 12.44
CA GLY A 436 -36.00 18.24 12.65
C GLY A 436 -35.82 17.03 13.56
N GLU A 437 -36.92 16.32 13.78
CA GLU A 437 -37.05 15.24 14.77
C GLU A 437 -37.75 14.01 14.17
N GLU A 438 -37.49 12.83 14.73
CA GLU A 438 -38.22 11.60 14.45
C GLU A 438 -38.68 10.95 15.76
N LEU A 439 -39.85 10.31 15.76
CA LEU A 439 -40.36 9.54 16.90
C LEU A 439 -41.03 8.25 16.40
N TYR A 440 -40.61 7.11 16.92
CA TYR A 440 -41.15 5.80 16.57
C TYR A 440 -41.62 5.04 17.81
N ASP A 441 -42.80 4.44 17.72
CA ASP A 441 -43.34 3.49 18.71
C ASP A 441 -42.84 2.09 18.33
N LEU A 442 -41.83 1.60 19.04
CA LEU A 442 -41.12 0.36 18.66
C LEU A 442 -41.96 -0.90 18.88
N LYS A 443 -43.04 -0.82 19.67
CA LYS A 443 -43.95 -1.96 19.87
C LYS A 443 -44.88 -2.17 18.68
N SER A 444 -45.39 -1.09 18.11
CA SER A 444 -46.32 -1.16 16.97
C SER A 444 -45.64 -0.97 15.61
N ASP A 445 -44.46 -0.36 15.60
CA ASP A 445 -43.67 -0.04 14.41
C ASP A 445 -42.18 -0.43 14.59
N PRO A 446 -41.87 -1.73 14.69
CA PRO A 446 -40.50 -2.21 14.89
C PRO A 446 -39.55 -1.93 13.71
N ASN A 447 -40.08 -1.53 12.54
CA ASN A 447 -39.29 -1.17 11.37
C ASN A 447 -39.09 0.35 11.21
N GLU A 448 -39.62 1.16 12.13
CA GLU A 448 -39.48 2.62 12.13
C GLU A 448 -40.02 3.28 10.84
N TRP A 449 -41.20 2.83 10.38
CA TRP A 449 -41.81 3.27 9.12
C TRP A 449 -42.70 4.50 9.21
N ASN A 450 -43.17 4.85 10.40
CA ASN A 450 -44.12 5.94 10.59
C ASN A 450 -43.58 6.92 11.63
N ASN A 451 -43.03 8.04 11.16
CA ASN A 451 -42.53 9.10 12.01
C ASN A 451 -43.70 9.84 12.68
N LEU A 452 -43.81 9.71 14.00
CA LEU A 452 -44.85 10.32 14.83
C LEU A 452 -44.48 11.72 15.36
N ALA A 453 -43.30 12.25 15.02
CA ALA A 453 -42.76 13.46 15.65
C ALA A 453 -43.62 14.72 15.44
N GLU A 454 -44.34 14.82 14.32
CA GLU A 454 -45.22 15.96 14.01
C GLU A 454 -46.61 15.84 14.64
N ASN A 455 -46.97 14.67 15.19
CA ASN A 455 -48.28 14.45 15.78
C ASN A 455 -48.33 15.06 17.19
N PRO A 456 -49.19 16.08 17.44
CA PRO A 456 -49.25 16.79 18.73
C PRO A 456 -49.56 15.89 19.94
N LYS A 457 -50.20 14.74 19.71
CA LYS A 457 -50.52 13.74 20.76
C LYS A 457 -49.27 13.25 21.50
N TYR A 458 -48.11 13.23 20.84
CA TYR A 458 -46.88 12.66 21.40
C TYR A 458 -45.87 13.71 21.89
N GLU A 459 -46.25 14.99 21.98
CA GLU A 459 -45.33 16.04 22.45
C GLU A 459 -44.86 15.80 23.90
N ASP A 460 -45.75 15.27 24.75
CA ASP A 460 -45.41 14.88 26.11
C ASP A 460 -44.37 13.76 26.15
N THR A 461 -44.51 12.74 25.27
CA THR A 461 -43.55 11.65 25.11
C THR A 461 -42.19 12.18 24.67
N LYS A 462 -42.14 13.02 23.62
CA LYS A 462 -40.89 13.66 23.17
C LYS A 462 -40.24 14.47 24.29
N ARG A 463 -41.02 15.27 25.02
CA ARG A 463 -40.52 16.06 26.14
C ARG A 463 -39.92 15.20 27.24
N LEU A 464 -40.51 14.04 27.54
CA LEU A 464 -39.97 13.10 28.53
C LEU A 464 -38.65 12.48 28.05
N LEU A 465 -38.61 11.96 26.83
CA LEU A 465 -37.40 11.34 26.25
C LEU A 465 -36.23 12.34 26.15
N ARG A 466 -36.49 13.58 25.71
CA ARG A 466 -35.47 14.65 25.64
C ARG A 466 -34.79 14.93 26.99
N LYS A 467 -35.45 14.68 28.13
CA LYS A 467 -34.84 14.91 29.46
C LYS A 467 -33.66 13.98 29.76
N SER A 468 -33.61 12.82 29.11
CA SER A 468 -32.56 11.82 29.28
C SER A 468 -31.29 12.16 28.50
N ALA A 469 -31.34 13.16 27.61
CA ALA A 469 -30.19 13.62 26.84
C ALA A 469 -29.28 14.58 27.63
N PRO A 470 -27.98 14.65 27.30
CA PRO A 470 -27.08 15.68 27.81
C PRO A 470 -27.56 17.10 27.45
N LYS A 471 -27.39 18.05 28.38
CA LYS A 471 -27.70 19.48 28.15
C LYS A 471 -26.54 20.26 27.53
N LYS A 472 -25.34 19.69 27.55
CA LYS A 472 -24.10 20.29 27.04
C LYS A 472 -23.40 19.27 26.17
N PHE A 473 -22.91 19.73 25.03
CA PHE A 473 -22.20 18.92 24.06
C PHE A 473 -20.80 19.50 23.87
N ALA A 474 -19.78 18.68 24.08
CA ALA A 474 -18.41 19.04 23.75
C ALA A 474 -18.31 19.37 22.25
N PRO A 475 -17.44 20.32 21.87
CA PRO A 475 -17.15 20.58 20.47
C PRO A 475 -16.50 19.34 19.83
N ALA A 476 -16.61 19.22 18.50
CA ALA A 476 -15.95 18.12 17.80
C ALA A 476 -14.42 18.20 17.94
N ALA A 477 -13.81 17.05 18.23
CA ALA A 477 -12.36 16.92 18.34
C ALA A 477 -11.65 17.37 17.05
N PRO A 478 -10.44 17.95 17.16
CA PRO A 478 -9.71 18.44 16.01
C PRO A 478 -9.40 17.31 15.02
N LYS A 479 -9.44 17.64 13.72
CA LYS A 479 -9.11 16.69 12.67
C LYS A 479 -7.60 16.58 12.51
N ARG A 480 -7.03 15.41 12.84
CA ARG A 480 -5.61 15.10 12.61
C ARG A 480 -5.38 14.43 11.26
N THR A 481 -4.17 14.62 10.71
CA THR A 481 -3.70 14.01 9.46
C THR A 481 -2.42 13.22 9.74
N ILE A 482 -2.42 11.92 9.46
CA ILE A 482 -1.29 11.00 9.73
C ILE A 482 0.07 11.61 9.32
N GLY A 483 0.20 12.05 8.06
CA GLY A 483 1.49 12.55 7.55
C GLY A 483 1.96 13.88 8.13
N LYS A 484 1.10 14.61 8.87
CA LYS A 484 1.45 15.88 9.50
C LYS A 484 1.57 15.77 11.02
N ASP A 485 0.66 15.02 11.62
CA ASP A 485 0.41 15.08 13.06
C ASP A 485 0.89 13.83 13.78
N LEU A 486 1.10 12.69 13.10
CA LEU A 486 1.57 11.47 13.78
C LEU A 486 3.10 11.47 13.91
N ILE A 487 3.59 11.20 15.12
CA ILE A 487 5.02 11.07 15.45
C ILE A 487 5.26 9.66 15.95
N ILE A 488 6.21 8.95 15.34
CA ILE A 488 6.58 7.58 15.71
C ILE A 488 7.90 7.62 16.48
N GLU A 489 7.92 7.03 17.68
CA GLU A 489 9.04 7.09 18.62
C GLU A 489 9.41 5.68 19.08
N GLY A 490 10.37 5.05 18.39
CA GLY A 490 10.75 3.68 18.72
C GLY A 490 9.62 2.68 18.42
N GLU A 491 9.14 2.00 19.46
CA GLU A 491 8.00 1.07 19.39
C GLU A 491 6.66 1.72 19.73
N THR A 492 6.65 3.00 20.12
CA THR A 492 5.45 3.76 20.45
C THR A 492 5.17 4.84 19.41
N PHE A 493 4.03 5.50 19.55
CA PHE A 493 3.69 6.67 18.76
C PHE A 493 2.98 7.69 19.65
N ARG A 494 2.94 8.93 19.18
CA ARG A 494 2.10 9.99 19.74
C ARG A 494 1.63 10.91 18.63
N TRP A 495 0.47 11.53 18.80
CA TRP A 495 0.09 12.64 17.95
C TRP A 495 0.73 13.95 18.46
N ARG A 496 1.02 14.84 17.51
CA ARG A 496 1.57 16.17 17.75
C ARG A 496 0.59 17.01 18.57
N LYS A 497 1.13 17.81 19.49
CA LYS A 497 0.34 18.82 20.22
C LYS A 497 0.21 20.10 19.41
N GLU A 498 -0.95 20.75 19.51
CA GLU A 498 -1.20 22.03 18.84
C GLU A 498 -0.16 23.09 19.28
N GLY A 499 0.46 23.79 18.32
CA GLY A 499 1.52 24.78 18.58
C GLY A 499 2.95 24.23 18.72
N GLU A 500 3.16 22.90 18.71
CA GLU A 500 4.50 22.29 18.75
C GLU A 500 5.29 22.62 17.47
N LYS A 501 6.24 23.57 17.55
CA LYS A 501 7.18 23.90 16.45
C LYS A 501 8.21 22.79 16.31
N VAL A 502 8.24 22.13 15.15
CA VAL A 502 9.25 21.11 14.85
C VAL A 502 10.15 21.55 13.70
N ASN A 503 11.45 21.52 13.97
CA ASN A 503 12.51 21.67 12.98
C ASN A 503 12.45 20.43 12.06
N PRO A 504 12.33 20.56 10.72
CA PRO A 504 12.03 19.45 9.80
C PRO A 504 13.13 18.36 9.68
N LYS A 505 14.14 18.38 10.57
CA LYS A 505 15.30 17.47 10.60
C LYS A 505 15.25 16.39 11.69
N LYS A 506 14.20 16.31 12.52
CA LYS A 506 14.07 15.23 13.51
C LYS A 506 12.62 14.76 13.63
N THR A 507 12.17 14.01 12.64
CA THR A 507 11.07 13.05 12.79
C THR A 507 11.62 11.66 12.46
N ALA A 508 11.69 10.84 13.51
CA ALA A 508 11.88 9.38 13.50
C ALA A 508 13.02 8.80 12.65
N GLN A 509 14.26 8.97 13.12
CA GLN A 509 15.19 7.84 13.11
C GLN A 509 14.78 6.93 14.28
N SER A 510 14.22 5.74 14.01
CA SER A 510 14.07 4.69 15.04
C SER A 510 14.83 3.43 14.63
N GLY A 511 15.57 2.89 15.60
CA GLY A 511 16.54 1.82 15.43
C GLY A 511 15.91 0.48 15.09
N LYS A 512 16.45 -0.17 14.06
CA LYS A 512 16.20 -1.58 13.73
C LYS A 512 17.00 -2.50 14.67
N LYS A 513 16.36 -3.52 15.24
CA LYS A 513 17.07 -4.78 15.56
C LYS A 513 17.46 -5.47 14.24
N LYS A 514 18.69 -5.96 14.21
CA LYS A 514 19.48 -6.38 13.04
C LYS A 514 18.91 -7.62 12.32
N GLY A 515 18.03 -7.41 11.35
CA GLY A 515 18.08 -8.20 10.12
C GLY A 515 19.18 -7.62 9.23
N ASN A 516 19.98 -8.46 8.57
CA ASN A 516 21.07 -7.97 7.72
C ASN A 516 20.48 -7.07 6.62
N LYS A 517 20.90 -5.80 6.53
CA LYS A 517 20.45 -4.88 5.47
C LYS A 517 20.83 -5.51 4.11
N LYS A 518 19.86 -5.64 3.20
CA LYS A 518 20.08 -6.20 1.85
C LYS A 518 21.07 -5.32 1.07
N ASN A 519 21.95 -5.94 0.29
CA ASN A 519 22.80 -5.23 -0.65
C ASN A 519 22.00 -4.83 -1.91
N VAL A 520 22.55 -3.91 -2.71
CA VAL A 520 21.96 -3.47 -3.97
C VAL A 520 23.02 -3.46 -5.07
N LEU A 521 22.70 -4.07 -6.20
CA LEU A 521 23.46 -3.99 -7.44
C LEU A 521 22.55 -3.43 -8.55
N LEU A 522 22.87 -2.22 -9.02
CA LEU A 522 22.17 -1.56 -10.12
C LEU A 522 23.04 -1.59 -11.38
N ILE A 523 22.62 -2.32 -12.41
CA ILE A 523 23.30 -2.41 -13.71
C ILE A 523 22.54 -1.56 -14.71
N VAL A 524 23.22 -0.59 -15.31
CA VAL A 524 22.63 0.34 -16.28
C VAL A 524 23.43 0.35 -17.57
N CYS A 525 22.80 -0.01 -18.68
CA CYS A 525 23.38 0.12 -20.02
C CYS A 525 22.98 1.44 -20.68
N ASP A 526 23.87 2.00 -21.50
CA ASP A 526 23.67 3.25 -22.23
C ASP A 526 23.21 2.97 -23.66
N ASP A 527 22.08 3.56 -24.07
CA ASP A 527 21.50 3.41 -25.42
C ASP A 527 21.05 1.96 -25.75
N LEU A 528 20.68 1.14 -24.76
CA LEU A 528 20.22 -0.25 -24.96
C LEU A 528 18.70 -0.30 -25.13
N ASN A 529 18.25 -0.66 -26.34
CA ASN A 529 16.84 -0.86 -26.66
C ASN A 529 16.36 -2.26 -26.22
N THR A 530 15.13 -2.61 -26.60
CA THR A 530 14.52 -3.90 -26.28
C THR A 530 14.98 -5.06 -27.18
N HIS A 531 16.07 -4.93 -27.94
CA HIS A 531 16.70 -6.03 -28.70
C HIS A 531 17.53 -6.91 -27.75
N VAL A 532 16.87 -7.47 -26.74
CA VAL A 532 17.44 -8.44 -25.78
C VAL A 532 16.47 -9.60 -25.62
N SER A 533 16.98 -10.79 -25.32
CA SER A 533 16.14 -11.99 -25.22
C SER A 533 15.03 -11.89 -24.16
N PRO A 534 15.22 -11.25 -22.98
CA PRO A 534 14.11 -11.09 -22.01
C PRO A 534 12.99 -10.18 -22.50
N SER A 535 13.22 -9.38 -23.54
CA SER A 535 12.20 -8.53 -24.17
C SER A 535 11.53 -9.19 -25.38
N GLY A 536 11.82 -10.47 -25.66
CA GLY A 536 11.20 -11.25 -26.73
C GLY A 536 11.83 -11.04 -28.12
N TYR A 537 13.06 -10.53 -28.20
CA TYR A 537 13.75 -10.37 -29.47
C TYR A 537 14.63 -11.58 -29.79
N ASP A 538 14.12 -12.53 -30.59
CA ASP A 538 14.75 -13.85 -30.81
C ASP A 538 16.06 -13.82 -31.61
N HIS A 539 16.28 -12.76 -32.41
CA HIS A 539 17.45 -12.63 -33.27
C HIS A 539 18.74 -12.26 -32.50
N ILE A 540 18.66 -11.88 -31.22
CA ILE A 540 19.82 -11.50 -30.40
C ILE A 540 20.34 -12.65 -29.54
N LYS A 541 21.67 -12.78 -29.44
CA LYS A 541 22.35 -13.74 -28.56
C LYS A 541 22.71 -13.09 -27.23
N THR A 542 21.83 -13.25 -26.23
CA THR A 542 21.98 -12.76 -24.85
C THR A 542 21.67 -13.83 -23.80
N PRO A 543 22.42 -14.96 -23.79
CA PRO A 543 22.11 -16.10 -22.93
C PRO A 543 22.23 -15.78 -21.43
N THR A 544 23.09 -14.84 -21.04
CA THR A 544 23.23 -14.44 -19.63
C THR A 544 22.00 -13.68 -19.16
N LEU A 545 21.50 -12.73 -19.95
CA LEU A 545 20.27 -12.01 -19.65
C LEU A 545 19.05 -12.94 -19.63
N ALA A 546 18.95 -13.89 -20.56
CA ALA A 546 17.92 -14.93 -20.51
C ALA A 546 17.98 -15.74 -19.21
N LYS A 547 19.19 -16.17 -18.82
CA LYS A 547 19.40 -16.91 -17.57
C LYS A 547 19.07 -16.05 -16.34
N PHE A 548 19.42 -14.76 -16.36
CA PHE A 548 19.08 -13.85 -15.28
C PHE A 548 17.57 -13.66 -15.16
N ALA A 549 16.86 -13.44 -16.27
CA ALA A 549 15.41 -13.35 -16.32
C ALA A 549 14.73 -14.61 -15.76
N SER A 550 15.25 -15.81 -16.04
CA SER A 550 14.74 -17.07 -15.47
C SER A 550 14.85 -17.17 -13.93
N LYS A 551 15.67 -16.33 -13.30
CA LYS A 551 15.88 -16.25 -11.85
C LYS A 551 15.35 -14.96 -11.23
N ALA A 552 14.70 -14.13 -12.03
CA ALA A 552 14.24 -12.80 -11.68
C ALA A 552 12.81 -12.59 -12.20
N MET A 553 12.32 -11.36 -12.07
CA MET A 553 11.10 -10.89 -12.71
C MET A 553 11.43 -9.92 -13.84
N THR A 554 10.78 -10.06 -14.99
CA THR A 554 10.93 -9.13 -16.13
C THR A 554 9.70 -8.23 -16.23
N PHE A 555 9.89 -6.92 -16.40
CA PHE A 555 8.79 -6.01 -16.68
C PHE A 555 8.77 -5.67 -18.17
N ASN A 556 7.67 -6.01 -18.83
CA ASN A 556 7.53 -5.84 -20.28
C ASN A 556 7.20 -4.40 -20.70
N ARG A 557 6.97 -3.49 -19.74
CA ARG A 557 6.48 -2.12 -19.95
C ARG A 557 7.16 -1.10 -19.03
N ALA A 558 8.48 -1.01 -19.12
CA ALA A 558 9.28 -0.02 -18.42
C ALA A 558 9.73 1.13 -19.34
N PHE A 559 9.54 2.38 -18.91
CA PHE A 559 9.77 3.57 -19.71
C PHE A 559 10.67 4.60 -19.02
N CYS A 560 11.60 5.17 -19.77
CA CYS A 560 12.39 6.32 -19.34
C CYS A 560 11.60 7.63 -19.46
N GLN A 561 11.96 8.61 -18.64
CA GLN A 561 11.26 9.91 -18.62
C GLN A 561 11.75 10.85 -19.72
N TYR A 562 12.93 10.58 -20.27
CA TYR A 562 13.52 11.36 -21.35
C TYR A 562 14.46 10.46 -22.16
N PRO A 563 14.25 10.25 -23.47
CA PRO A 563 15.04 9.36 -24.32
C PRO A 563 16.39 9.97 -24.75
N VAL A 564 17.15 10.48 -23.76
CA VAL A 564 18.50 11.07 -23.86
C VAL A 564 19.26 10.83 -22.54
N CYS A 565 20.53 10.44 -22.64
CA CYS A 565 21.35 10.00 -21.50
C CYS A 565 21.29 10.91 -20.26
N GLY A 566 21.66 12.19 -20.39
CA GLY A 566 21.76 13.14 -19.26
C GLY A 566 20.44 13.32 -18.52
N PRO A 567 19.38 13.78 -19.20
CA PRO A 567 18.06 13.93 -18.62
C PRO A 567 17.49 12.63 -18.04
N SER A 568 17.64 11.50 -18.73
CA SER A 568 17.15 10.20 -18.21
C SER A 568 17.84 9.81 -16.91
N ARG A 569 19.18 9.83 -16.90
CA ARG A 569 20.00 9.46 -15.75
C ARG A 569 19.76 10.39 -14.58
N ALA A 570 19.70 11.70 -14.82
CA ALA A 570 19.35 12.66 -13.79
C ALA A 570 17.95 12.39 -13.22
N SER A 571 16.99 12.00 -14.06
CA SER A 571 15.62 11.69 -13.66
C SER A 571 15.56 10.48 -12.72
N PHE A 572 16.02 9.29 -13.14
CA PHE A 572 15.89 8.11 -12.30
C PHE A 572 16.84 8.11 -11.09
N LEU A 573 18.01 8.75 -11.17
CA LEU A 573 18.93 8.89 -10.03
C LEU A 573 18.44 9.91 -8.99
N SER A 574 17.52 10.81 -9.34
CA SER A 574 16.90 11.75 -8.38
C SER A 574 15.47 11.38 -8.01
N GLY A 575 14.83 10.50 -8.79
CA GLY A 575 13.42 10.14 -8.67
C GLY A 575 12.47 11.27 -9.07
N LEU A 576 12.94 12.23 -9.89
CA LEU A 576 12.18 13.39 -10.33
C LEU A 576 11.95 13.33 -11.84
N TYR A 577 10.80 13.83 -12.30
CA TYR A 577 10.60 14.08 -13.73
C TYR A 577 11.55 15.19 -14.22
N PRO A 578 11.94 15.21 -15.51
CA PRO A 578 12.86 16.22 -16.04
C PRO A 578 12.37 17.66 -15.85
N GLN A 579 11.06 17.90 -15.84
CA GLN A 579 10.51 19.23 -15.56
C GLN A 579 10.69 19.68 -14.11
N SER A 580 10.77 18.74 -13.16
CA SER A 580 11.05 19.04 -11.74
C SER A 580 12.55 19.10 -11.45
N SER A 581 13.37 18.29 -12.11
CA SER A 581 14.83 18.34 -11.96
C SER A 581 15.45 19.55 -12.68
N GLY A 582 14.81 20.03 -13.75
CA GLY A 582 15.34 21.07 -14.62
C GLY A 582 16.40 20.58 -15.61
N VAL A 583 16.75 19.28 -15.58
CA VAL A 583 17.74 18.69 -16.49
C VAL A 583 17.04 18.22 -17.76
N ILE A 584 17.11 19.04 -18.82
CA ILE A 584 16.41 18.83 -20.10
C ILE A 584 17.34 18.64 -21.30
N ASP A 585 18.66 18.62 -21.07
CA ASP A 585 19.69 18.27 -22.05
C ASP A 585 20.91 17.61 -21.36
N ASN A 586 21.91 17.23 -22.15
CA ASN A 586 23.17 16.65 -21.64
C ASN A 586 24.12 17.68 -21.00
N LYS A 587 23.80 18.97 -21.09
CA LYS A 587 24.59 20.11 -20.59
C LYS A 587 24.12 20.60 -19.22
N ALA A 588 22.89 20.34 -18.82
CA ALA A 588 22.36 20.72 -17.53
C ALA A 588 22.84 19.79 -16.40
N ASP A 589 23.09 20.36 -15.22
CA ASP A 589 23.48 19.64 -14.01
C ASP A 589 22.43 19.87 -12.93
N ILE A 590 21.89 18.78 -12.37
CA ILE A 590 20.86 18.86 -11.33
C ILE A 590 21.33 19.64 -10.10
N ARG A 591 22.64 19.65 -9.80
CA ARG A 591 23.19 20.40 -8.67
C ARG A 591 23.11 21.91 -8.88
N GLN A 592 22.98 22.36 -10.13
CA GLN A 592 22.79 23.75 -10.50
C GLN A 592 21.31 24.07 -10.70
N THR A 593 20.58 23.21 -11.43
CA THR A 593 19.16 23.44 -11.73
C THR A 593 18.24 23.18 -10.54
N ARG A 594 18.69 22.39 -9.56
CA ARG A 594 17.95 22.06 -8.34
C ARG A 594 18.89 21.68 -7.19
N PRO A 595 19.62 22.67 -6.61
CA PRO A 595 20.59 22.43 -5.53
C PRO A 595 20.00 21.69 -4.34
N GLY A 596 20.81 20.87 -3.66
CA GLY A 596 20.38 20.11 -2.47
C GLY A 596 19.52 18.87 -2.75
N THR A 597 19.28 18.53 -4.01
CA THR A 597 18.53 17.31 -4.37
C THR A 597 19.33 16.06 -4.02
N LEU A 598 18.76 15.22 -3.16
CA LEU A 598 19.39 13.99 -2.71
C LEU A 598 19.33 12.91 -3.80
N SER A 599 20.47 12.63 -4.42
CA SER A 599 20.61 11.54 -5.40
C SER A 599 20.55 10.17 -4.73
N MET A 600 20.10 9.15 -5.47
CA MET A 600 20.00 7.76 -5.03
C MET A 600 21.31 7.22 -4.40
N PRO A 601 22.49 7.35 -5.03
CA PRO A 601 23.72 6.88 -4.39
C PRO A 601 24.08 7.67 -3.13
N GLN A 602 23.84 8.99 -3.11
CA GLN A 602 24.06 9.80 -1.92
C GLN A 602 23.15 9.35 -0.77
N PHE A 603 21.88 9.09 -1.05
CA PHE A 603 20.93 8.55 -0.06
C PHE A 603 21.40 7.22 0.53
N PHE A 604 21.87 6.28 -0.29
CA PHE A 604 22.40 5.01 0.21
C PHE A 604 23.66 5.23 1.07
N LYS A 605 24.57 6.10 0.65
CA LYS A 605 25.77 6.44 1.42
C LYS A 605 25.41 7.03 2.79
N GLU A 606 24.51 8.01 2.82
CA GLU A 606 24.03 8.66 4.05
C GLU A 606 23.29 7.68 4.98
N ASN A 607 22.74 6.59 4.44
CA ASN A 607 22.05 5.53 5.20
C ASN A 607 22.94 4.33 5.58
N GLY A 608 24.26 4.50 5.50
CA GLY A 608 25.26 3.56 6.03
C GLY A 608 25.65 2.45 5.07
N TYR A 609 25.37 2.58 3.78
CA TYR A 609 25.88 1.67 2.75
C TYR A 609 27.29 2.07 2.34
N TRP A 610 28.10 1.09 1.97
CA TRP A 610 29.26 1.33 1.13
C TRP A 610 28.80 1.51 -0.31
N THR A 611 29.24 2.57 -0.97
CA THR A 611 28.74 2.98 -2.29
C THR A 611 29.83 2.92 -3.34
N GLY A 612 29.63 2.09 -4.36
CA GLY A 612 30.57 1.91 -5.47
C GLY A 612 29.96 2.30 -6.81
N SER A 613 30.67 3.08 -7.61
CA SER A 613 30.26 3.45 -8.97
C SER A 613 31.35 3.10 -9.96
N VAL A 614 30.99 2.37 -11.02
CA VAL A 614 31.90 2.11 -12.12
C VAL A 614 31.28 2.46 -13.46
N GLY A 615 32.07 3.04 -14.36
CA GLY A 615 31.67 3.34 -15.72
C GLY A 615 30.71 4.53 -15.83
N LYS A 616 29.73 4.44 -16.74
CA LYS A 616 28.79 5.53 -17.02
C LYS A 616 27.53 5.40 -16.17
N VAL A 617 27.54 6.00 -14.98
CA VAL A 617 26.36 6.10 -14.10
C VAL A 617 25.66 7.44 -14.32
N PHE A 618 26.35 8.54 -13.98
CA PHE A 618 25.97 9.88 -14.44
C PHE A 618 26.52 10.10 -15.86
N HIS A 619 25.89 11.02 -16.61
CA HIS A 619 26.16 11.18 -18.03
C HIS A 619 27.63 11.46 -18.37
N SER A 620 28.31 12.28 -17.58
CA SER A 620 29.73 12.59 -17.79
C SER A 620 30.44 12.89 -16.46
N PRO A 621 31.79 12.86 -16.42
CA PRO A 621 32.56 13.06 -15.18
C PRO A 621 32.21 14.36 -14.47
N ARG A 622 31.89 15.42 -15.21
CA ARG A 622 31.51 16.71 -14.60
C ARG A 622 30.23 16.64 -13.77
N HIS A 623 29.32 15.70 -14.07
CA HIS A 623 28.07 15.49 -13.34
C HIS A 623 28.23 14.53 -12.15
N GLU A 624 29.39 13.92 -11.99
CA GLU A 624 29.61 12.98 -10.88
C GLU A 624 29.61 13.74 -9.55
N PRO A 625 28.85 13.25 -8.55
CA PRO A 625 28.84 13.83 -7.21
C PRO A 625 30.13 13.53 -6.41
N GLY A 626 31.04 12.70 -6.94
CA GLY A 626 32.30 12.37 -6.29
C GLY A 626 32.09 11.75 -4.91
N GLU A 627 32.90 12.15 -3.93
CA GLU A 627 32.84 11.64 -2.56
C GLU A 627 31.53 11.97 -1.83
N VAL A 628 30.68 12.87 -2.34
CA VAL A 628 29.36 13.12 -1.73
C VAL A 628 28.48 11.87 -1.80
N ALA A 629 28.53 11.13 -2.92
CA ALA A 629 27.76 9.89 -3.11
C ALA A 629 28.64 8.63 -3.17
N TRP A 630 29.93 8.82 -3.43
CA TRP A 630 31.02 7.88 -3.68
C TRP A 630 31.79 7.36 -2.46
N ASN A 631 31.86 6.06 -2.15
CA ASN A 631 33.02 5.50 -1.44
C ASN A 631 34.13 5.08 -2.41
N ALA A 632 33.76 4.53 -3.57
CA ALA A 632 34.68 4.21 -4.64
C ALA A 632 34.08 4.58 -6.00
N VAL A 633 34.85 5.26 -6.86
CA VAL A 633 34.45 5.63 -8.22
C VAL A 633 35.54 5.24 -9.20
N HIS A 634 35.18 4.50 -10.24
CA HIS A 634 36.09 4.12 -11.33
C HIS A 634 35.48 4.45 -12.69
N ARG A 635 36.28 5.05 -13.58
CA ARG A 635 35.92 5.24 -14.99
C ARG A 635 37.13 4.84 -15.83
N PHE A 636 36.96 3.82 -16.66
CA PHE A 636 38.02 3.31 -17.51
C PHE A 636 37.90 3.83 -18.94
N ASN A 637 39.04 3.86 -19.62
CA ASN A 637 39.13 4.00 -21.07
C ASN A 637 39.44 2.65 -21.71
N ASN A 638 39.10 2.52 -22.99
CA ASN A 638 39.60 1.42 -23.80
C ASN A 638 41.12 1.54 -23.90
N ASP A 639 41.80 0.41 -24.05
CA ASP A 639 43.20 0.43 -24.47
C ASP A 639 43.34 1.00 -25.90
N GLU A 640 44.58 1.36 -26.26
CA GLU A 640 44.93 1.81 -27.59
C GLU A 640 44.49 0.76 -28.64
N LEU A 641 43.71 1.20 -29.64
CA LEU A 641 43.27 0.32 -30.72
C LEU A 641 44.49 -0.18 -31.51
N PRO A 642 44.53 -1.46 -31.97
CA PRO A 642 45.67 -1.98 -32.72
C PRO A 642 46.06 -1.15 -33.94
N VAL A 643 45.08 -0.59 -34.66
CA VAL A 643 45.31 0.31 -35.81
C VAL A 643 46.04 1.60 -35.41
N VAL A 644 45.78 2.12 -34.22
CA VAL A 644 46.47 3.27 -33.66
C VAL A 644 47.86 2.87 -33.18
N ALA A 645 47.99 1.73 -32.51
CA ALA A 645 49.28 1.21 -32.05
C ALA A 645 50.27 0.96 -33.22
N GLU A 646 49.77 0.44 -34.34
CA GLU A 646 50.59 0.27 -35.56
C GLU A 646 51.03 1.62 -36.13
N THR A 647 50.12 2.59 -36.18
CA THR A 647 50.42 3.97 -36.63
C THR A 647 51.42 4.65 -35.70
N ARG A 648 51.28 4.45 -34.38
CA ARG A 648 52.20 4.96 -33.37
C ARG A 648 53.60 4.42 -33.58
N LYS A 649 53.76 3.11 -33.71
CA LYS A 649 55.06 2.46 -33.93
C LYS A 649 55.76 3.02 -35.17
N LYS A 650 55.03 3.21 -36.28
CA LYS A 650 55.57 3.83 -37.51
C LYS A 650 56.00 5.28 -37.26
N PHE A 651 55.14 6.07 -36.62
CA PHE A 651 55.45 7.46 -36.31
C PHE A 651 56.67 7.60 -35.38
N GLU A 652 56.76 6.77 -34.32
CA GLU A 652 57.86 6.79 -33.35
C GLU A 652 59.18 6.33 -33.96
N ALA A 653 59.15 5.41 -34.95
CA ALA A 653 60.34 5.02 -35.69
C ALA A 653 60.94 6.19 -36.49
N ASP A 654 60.10 7.02 -37.10
CA ASP A 654 60.55 8.12 -37.97
C ASP A 654 60.83 9.43 -37.20
N ASN A 655 60.13 9.66 -36.08
CA ASN A 655 60.11 10.98 -35.40
C ASN A 655 60.59 10.94 -33.93
N GLY A 656 60.82 9.75 -33.36
CA GLY A 656 61.00 9.54 -31.92
C GLY A 656 59.68 9.59 -31.13
N SER A 657 59.75 9.43 -29.80
CA SER A 657 58.57 9.23 -28.95
C SER A 657 57.45 10.26 -29.17
N VAL A 658 56.20 9.79 -29.17
CA VAL A 658 55.00 10.65 -29.27
C VAL A 658 54.81 11.59 -28.08
N GLU A 659 55.46 11.30 -26.94
CA GLU A 659 55.37 12.10 -25.72
C GLU A 659 56.18 13.40 -25.79
N LEU A 660 57.14 13.50 -26.74
CA LEU A 660 57.98 14.67 -26.93
C LEU A 660 57.14 15.89 -27.39
N PRO A 661 57.31 17.08 -26.78
CA PRO A 661 56.51 18.27 -27.11
C PRO A 661 56.45 18.61 -28.61
N LYS A 662 57.57 18.47 -29.33
CA LYS A 662 57.67 18.71 -30.77
C LYS A 662 56.80 17.77 -31.62
N ASN A 663 56.55 16.55 -31.13
CA ASN A 663 55.85 15.50 -31.86
C ASN A 663 54.35 15.46 -31.59
N ARG A 664 53.90 15.97 -30.43
CA ARG A 664 52.49 15.87 -29.98
C ARG A 664 51.46 16.36 -30.98
N LYS A 665 51.73 17.49 -31.67
CA LYS A 665 50.77 18.06 -32.63
C LYS A 665 50.62 17.16 -33.87
N ALA A 666 51.73 16.71 -34.43
CA ALA A 666 51.76 15.81 -35.58
C ALA A 666 51.15 14.45 -35.23
N TRP A 667 51.52 13.88 -34.07
CA TRP A 667 50.96 12.63 -33.59
C TRP A 667 49.45 12.71 -33.39
N ARG A 668 48.92 13.74 -32.71
CA ARG A 668 47.46 13.89 -32.52
C ARG A 668 46.68 13.95 -33.83
N ALA A 669 47.25 14.55 -34.87
CA ALA A 669 46.62 14.59 -36.19
C ALA A 669 46.58 13.19 -36.83
N LEU A 670 47.70 12.47 -36.80
CA LEU A 670 47.80 11.09 -37.31
C LEU A 670 46.97 10.09 -36.51
N GLU A 671 46.99 10.17 -35.19
CA GLU A 671 46.17 9.36 -34.29
C GLU A 671 44.68 9.51 -34.61
N LYS A 672 44.23 10.77 -34.78
CA LYS A 672 42.85 11.09 -35.17
C LYS A 672 42.49 10.49 -36.52
N GLN A 673 43.41 10.52 -37.49
CA GLN A 673 43.21 9.91 -38.81
C GLN A 673 43.14 8.38 -38.71
N ALA A 674 44.07 7.75 -37.97
CA ALA A 674 44.17 6.31 -37.81
C ALA A 674 42.92 5.68 -37.19
N LYS A 675 42.31 6.36 -36.20
CA LYS A 675 41.07 5.87 -35.56
C LYS A 675 39.78 6.38 -36.18
N SER A 676 39.83 7.25 -37.19
CA SER A 676 38.65 7.96 -37.73
C SER A 676 37.51 7.03 -38.19
N LYS A 677 37.81 5.87 -38.77
CA LYS A 677 36.78 4.91 -39.20
C LYS A 677 36.10 4.16 -38.05
N LEU A 678 36.80 3.93 -36.95
CA LEU A 678 36.33 3.08 -35.84
C LEU A 678 35.83 3.90 -34.64
N ASP A 679 36.45 5.04 -34.33
CA ASP A 679 36.18 5.82 -33.11
C ASP A 679 35.45 7.16 -33.38
N ALA A 680 34.99 7.38 -34.61
CA ALA A 680 34.21 8.57 -34.94
C ALA A 680 32.84 8.58 -34.25
N GLN A 681 32.41 9.79 -33.85
CA GLN A 681 31.05 10.04 -33.37
C GLN A 681 30.06 10.33 -34.52
N THR A 682 30.55 10.87 -35.64
CA THR A 682 29.73 11.24 -36.80
C THR A 682 30.55 11.17 -38.11
N PRO A 683 30.18 10.31 -39.07
CA PRO A 683 29.32 9.15 -38.86
C PRO A 683 29.81 8.25 -37.74
N PRO A 684 28.92 7.61 -36.96
CA PRO A 684 29.35 6.70 -35.92
C PRO A 684 30.23 5.60 -36.50
N GLY A 685 31.44 5.46 -35.95
CA GLY A 685 32.32 4.35 -36.27
C GLY A 685 31.72 3.04 -35.79
N TYR A 686 31.97 1.95 -36.51
CA TYR A 686 31.49 0.62 -36.19
C TYR A 686 32.50 -0.42 -36.66
N GLY A 687 32.54 -1.55 -35.96
CA GLY A 687 33.31 -2.71 -36.38
C GLY A 687 34.13 -3.36 -35.27
N PRO A 688 34.84 -4.45 -35.62
CA PRO A 688 35.73 -5.15 -34.72
C PRO A 688 36.84 -4.22 -34.23
N SER A 689 36.99 -4.07 -32.91
CA SER A 689 37.96 -3.14 -32.36
C SER A 689 39.40 -3.66 -32.34
N GLY A 690 39.60 -4.96 -32.56
CA GLY A 690 40.87 -5.66 -32.35
C GLY A 690 41.32 -5.77 -30.89
N LEU A 691 40.46 -5.38 -29.94
CA LEU A 691 40.73 -5.49 -28.50
C LEU A 691 40.06 -6.75 -27.94
N SER A 692 40.61 -7.32 -26.87
CA SER A 692 39.95 -8.33 -26.04
C SER A 692 38.91 -7.70 -25.09
N ASP A 693 38.08 -8.53 -24.44
CA ASP A 693 37.06 -8.05 -23.50
C ASP A 693 37.67 -7.21 -22.36
N GLU A 694 38.79 -7.68 -21.81
CA GLU A 694 39.56 -7.08 -20.71
C GLU A 694 40.08 -5.68 -21.05
N GLN A 695 40.38 -5.44 -22.33
CA GLN A 695 40.98 -4.20 -22.82
C GLN A 695 39.91 -3.13 -23.12
N HIS A 696 38.65 -3.54 -23.32
CA HIS A 696 37.52 -2.63 -23.40
C HIS A 696 37.16 -2.08 -22.02
N LYS A 697 36.76 -0.80 -21.98
CA LYS A 697 36.35 -0.12 -20.75
C LYS A 697 35.23 -0.85 -20.02
N ASP A 698 34.26 -1.44 -20.74
CA ASP A 698 33.14 -2.13 -20.13
C ASP A 698 33.54 -3.50 -19.56
N GLY A 699 34.54 -4.16 -20.14
CA GLY A 699 35.14 -5.34 -19.52
C GLY A 699 35.98 -5.00 -18.29
N LYS A 700 36.66 -3.84 -18.28
CA LYS A 700 37.30 -3.30 -17.06
C LYS A 700 36.25 -2.93 -16.00
N ASN A 701 35.12 -2.34 -16.40
CA ASN A 701 34.02 -1.97 -15.51
C ASN A 701 33.47 -3.22 -14.79
N ALA A 702 33.14 -4.28 -15.53
CA ALA A 702 32.65 -5.54 -14.96
C ALA A 702 33.66 -6.18 -14.00
N ARG A 703 34.94 -6.21 -14.37
CA ARG A 703 36.02 -6.75 -13.52
C ARG A 703 36.29 -5.92 -12.27
N ALA A 704 36.04 -4.62 -12.29
CA ALA A 704 36.11 -3.80 -11.09
C ALA A 704 34.99 -4.14 -10.09
N VAL A 705 33.77 -4.39 -10.55
CA VAL A 705 32.69 -4.89 -9.67
C VAL A 705 33.03 -6.28 -9.12
N ALA A 706 33.49 -7.20 -9.98
CA ALA A 706 33.93 -8.52 -9.56
C ALA A 706 35.02 -8.44 -8.47
N ARG A 707 35.98 -7.53 -8.64
CA ARG A 707 37.03 -7.27 -7.65
C ARG A 707 36.46 -6.75 -6.33
N TRP A 708 35.54 -5.77 -6.35
CA TRP A 708 34.90 -5.29 -5.13
C TRP A 708 34.09 -6.38 -4.41
N LEU A 709 33.39 -7.24 -5.16
CA LEU A 709 32.64 -8.37 -4.58
C LEU A 709 33.57 -9.41 -3.94
N LYS A 710 34.76 -9.61 -4.52
CA LYS A 710 35.80 -10.52 -3.99
C LYS A 710 36.53 -9.94 -2.77
N GLU A 711 36.96 -8.68 -2.85
CA GLU A 711 37.77 -8.01 -1.82
C GLU A 711 36.93 -7.47 -0.66
N LYS A 712 35.60 -7.33 -0.85
CA LYS A 712 34.64 -6.83 0.15
C LYS A 712 35.11 -5.53 0.85
N PRO A 713 35.41 -4.45 0.12
CA PRO A 713 35.84 -3.17 0.70
C PRO A 713 34.77 -2.53 1.60
N ASN A 714 33.52 -3.00 1.50
CA ASN A 714 32.41 -2.65 2.37
C ASN A 714 32.55 -3.20 3.81
N GLY A 715 33.43 -4.18 4.04
CA GLY A 715 33.56 -4.85 5.34
C GLY A 715 32.22 -5.44 5.79
N LYS A 716 31.70 -5.00 6.95
CA LYS A 716 30.39 -5.41 7.48
C LYS A 716 29.22 -4.54 7.00
N LYS A 717 29.47 -3.45 6.27
CA LYS A 717 28.41 -2.57 5.75
C LYS A 717 27.73 -3.24 4.55
N PRO A 718 26.41 -3.05 4.35
CA PRO A 718 25.79 -3.44 3.08
C PRO A 718 26.34 -2.56 1.95
N PHE A 719 26.33 -3.05 0.72
CA PHE A 719 26.79 -2.29 -0.45
C PHE A 719 25.65 -1.81 -1.34
N PHE A 720 25.86 -0.65 -1.98
CA PHE A 720 25.11 -0.17 -3.13
C PHE A 720 26.12 0.04 -4.26
N ILE A 721 26.13 -0.88 -5.21
CA ILE A 721 27.03 -0.84 -6.38
C ILE A 721 26.22 -0.46 -7.60
N THR A 722 26.68 0.55 -8.34
CA THR A 722 26.16 0.85 -9.67
C THR A 722 27.19 0.51 -10.74
N CYS A 723 26.82 -0.37 -11.66
CA CYS A 723 27.62 -0.79 -12.81
C CYS A 723 27.08 -0.13 -14.08
N GLY A 724 27.74 0.94 -14.53
CA GLY A 724 27.37 1.67 -15.73
C GLY A 724 28.12 1.17 -16.97
N ILE A 725 27.45 0.38 -17.80
CA ILE A 725 27.99 -0.14 -19.06
C ILE A 725 27.70 0.87 -20.17
N GLN A 726 28.73 1.30 -20.90
CA GLN A 726 28.59 2.31 -21.95
C GLN A 726 28.08 1.72 -23.28
N LYS A 727 28.38 0.46 -23.60
CA LYS A 727 27.77 -0.16 -24.77
C LYS A 727 26.25 -0.34 -24.57
N PRO A 728 25.45 -0.34 -25.65
CA PRO A 728 25.86 -0.24 -27.06
C PRO A 728 26.05 1.19 -27.59
N HIS A 729 26.12 2.25 -26.77
CA HIS A 729 26.36 3.62 -27.25
C HIS A 729 27.54 3.71 -28.25
N VAL A 730 27.32 4.50 -29.30
CA VAL A 730 28.29 4.79 -30.38
C VAL A 730 29.65 5.28 -29.86
N PRO A 731 30.77 4.95 -30.52
CA PRO A 731 30.89 4.09 -31.72
C PRO A 731 30.61 2.61 -31.41
N PHE A 732 30.10 1.83 -32.37
CA PHE A 732 29.74 0.42 -32.17
C PHE A 732 30.96 -0.50 -32.29
N LEU A 733 31.76 -0.50 -31.22
CA LEU A 733 32.99 -1.28 -31.12
C LEU A 733 32.82 -2.45 -30.15
N ALA A 734 33.14 -3.66 -30.61
CA ALA A 734 33.23 -4.88 -29.82
C ALA A 734 34.36 -5.78 -30.37
N PRO A 735 34.82 -6.79 -29.61
CA PRO A 735 35.74 -7.81 -30.11
C PRO A 735 35.15 -8.61 -31.29
N GLN A 736 36.01 -9.10 -32.20
CA GLN A 736 35.62 -9.84 -33.42
C GLN A 736 34.65 -10.99 -33.15
N LYS A 737 34.91 -11.78 -32.09
CA LYS A 737 34.11 -12.94 -31.70
C LYS A 737 32.60 -12.65 -31.53
N TYR A 738 32.22 -11.40 -31.26
CA TYR A 738 30.80 -11.02 -31.15
C TYR A 738 30.18 -10.62 -32.50
N PHE A 739 30.98 -10.13 -33.46
CA PHE A 739 30.53 -9.91 -34.83
C PHE A 739 30.28 -11.25 -35.53
N ASP A 740 31.12 -12.24 -35.25
CA ASP A 740 31.01 -13.60 -35.82
C ASP A 740 29.68 -14.29 -35.47
N LEU A 741 29.01 -13.88 -34.39
CA LEU A 741 27.68 -14.37 -33.99
C LEU A 741 26.55 -13.91 -34.93
N TYR A 742 26.81 -12.88 -35.74
CA TYR A 742 25.80 -12.21 -36.56
C TYR A 742 26.30 -11.99 -37.99
N PRO A 743 26.39 -13.02 -38.84
CA PRO A 743 26.70 -12.84 -40.25
C PRO A 743 25.76 -11.80 -40.91
N LEU A 744 26.27 -10.87 -41.72
CA LEU A 744 25.49 -9.76 -42.31
C LEU A 744 24.20 -10.21 -43.03
N GLY A 745 24.27 -11.33 -43.75
CA GLY A 745 23.11 -11.91 -44.45
C GLY A 745 22.03 -12.46 -43.53
N SER A 746 22.35 -12.74 -42.26
CA SER A 746 21.42 -13.26 -41.25
C SER A 746 20.69 -12.17 -40.45
N ILE A 747 21.09 -10.90 -40.60
CA ILE A 747 20.41 -9.78 -39.93
C ILE A 747 19.01 -9.62 -40.52
N VAL A 748 17.99 -9.61 -39.66
CA VAL A 748 16.59 -9.43 -40.09
C VAL A 748 16.11 -8.05 -39.66
N TYR A 749 15.40 -7.36 -40.54
CA TYR A 749 14.68 -6.12 -40.26
C TYR A 749 13.49 -5.98 -41.22
N THR A 750 12.55 -5.13 -40.84
CA THR A 750 11.41 -4.76 -41.69
C THR A 750 11.69 -3.39 -42.32
N PRO A 751 11.77 -3.28 -43.65
CA PRO A 751 11.89 -1.98 -44.32
C PRO A 751 10.70 -1.06 -44.02
N GLU A 752 10.92 0.25 -44.01
CA GLU A 752 9.89 1.23 -43.66
C GLU A 752 9.22 1.84 -44.89
N LYS A 753 7.98 2.33 -44.75
CA LYS A 753 7.28 3.02 -45.84
C LYS A 753 7.78 4.45 -45.98
N VAL A 754 8.18 4.83 -47.19
CA VAL A 754 8.80 6.12 -47.52
C VAL A 754 8.00 7.35 -47.02
N ASN A 755 6.67 7.25 -46.92
CA ASN A 755 5.77 8.34 -46.56
C ASN A 755 5.23 8.32 -45.11
N LEU A 756 5.88 7.60 -44.18
CA LEU A 756 5.48 7.55 -42.77
C LEU A 756 5.41 8.94 -42.11
N TRP A 757 6.31 9.84 -42.51
CA TRP A 757 6.42 11.17 -41.91
C TRP A 757 5.31 12.15 -42.32
N ASP A 758 4.61 11.90 -43.43
CA ASP A 758 3.52 12.76 -43.92
C ASP A 758 2.32 12.80 -42.94
N LYS A 759 2.28 11.84 -42.02
CA LYS A 759 1.16 11.63 -41.08
C LYS A 759 1.50 12.01 -39.64
N ILE A 760 2.69 12.52 -39.35
CA ILE A 760 3.09 12.92 -37.99
C ILE A 760 3.46 14.41 -37.94
N PRO A 761 3.41 15.05 -36.77
CA PRO A 761 3.87 16.43 -36.61
C PRO A 761 5.34 16.58 -37.00
N HIS A 762 5.71 17.69 -37.65
CA HIS A 762 7.08 17.91 -38.12
C HIS A 762 8.07 17.87 -36.96
N ARG A 763 7.69 18.38 -35.77
CA ARG A 763 8.55 18.33 -34.58
C ARG A 763 8.73 16.92 -33.98
N ALA A 764 7.89 15.95 -34.34
CA ALA A 764 8.11 14.57 -33.93
C ALA A 764 9.35 13.96 -34.60
N ILE A 765 9.68 14.40 -35.81
CA ILE A 765 10.77 13.89 -36.65
C ILE A 765 12.12 14.34 -36.08
N ASN A 766 13.09 13.42 -36.06
CA ASN A 766 14.49 13.71 -35.77
C ASN A 766 15.36 13.35 -36.98
N THR A 767 16.12 14.30 -37.53
CA THR A 767 16.95 14.08 -38.73
C THR A 767 18.29 13.40 -38.47
N ARG A 768 18.47 12.76 -37.31
CA ARG A 768 19.73 12.13 -36.90
C ARG A 768 20.19 11.01 -37.84
N PHE A 769 19.30 10.40 -38.64
CA PHE A 769 19.69 9.45 -39.71
C PHE A 769 20.76 10.01 -40.66
N LYS A 770 20.79 11.33 -40.90
CA LYS A 770 21.84 11.99 -41.69
C LYS A 770 23.22 11.87 -41.05
N GLU A 771 23.29 11.88 -39.72
CA GLU A 771 24.55 11.67 -38.98
C GLU A 771 25.08 10.25 -39.19
N PHE A 772 24.24 9.27 -39.54
CA PHE A 772 24.65 7.90 -39.85
C PHE A 772 24.93 7.68 -41.35
N GLY A 773 24.89 8.75 -42.16
CA GLY A 773 25.12 8.66 -43.61
C GLY A 773 23.91 8.19 -44.42
N PHE A 774 22.71 8.15 -43.83
CA PHE A 774 21.48 7.85 -44.57
C PHE A 774 20.91 9.10 -45.24
N GLU A 775 20.31 8.91 -46.42
CA GLU A 775 19.51 9.91 -47.11
C GLU A 775 18.03 9.69 -46.78
N ALA A 776 17.27 10.78 -46.66
CA ALA A 776 15.83 10.67 -46.38
C ALA A 776 15.15 9.91 -47.52
N SER A 777 14.24 8.98 -47.21
CA SER A 777 13.43 8.27 -48.21
C SER A 777 14.20 7.37 -49.19
N LYS A 778 15.49 7.12 -48.96
CA LYS A 778 16.32 6.22 -49.76
C LYS A 778 16.86 5.10 -48.89
N GLU A 779 16.37 3.89 -49.11
CA GLU A 779 16.80 2.72 -48.36
C GLU A 779 18.26 2.36 -48.71
N ASN A 780 19.05 2.05 -47.67
CA ASN A 780 20.40 1.53 -47.80
C ASN A 780 20.53 0.29 -46.91
N ASP A 781 20.02 -0.82 -47.44
CA ASP A 781 19.91 -2.10 -46.76
C ASP A 781 21.27 -2.64 -46.30
N GLY A 782 22.32 -2.48 -47.11
CA GLY A 782 23.67 -2.87 -46.76
C GLY A 782 24.18 -2.14 -45.52
N LEU A 783 24.11 -0.80 -45.54
CA LEU A 783 24.54 0.02 -44.41
C LEU A 783 23.69 -0.21 -43.15
N ARG A 784 22.39 -0.42 -43.29
CA ARG A 784 21.51 -0.80 -42.17
C ARG A 784 21.99 -2.10 -41.52
N ARG A 785 22.27 -3.14 -42.33
CA ARG A 785 22.75 -4.44 -41.82
C ARG A 785 24.09 -4.30 -41.11
N GLU A 786 25.00 -3.49 -41.62
CA GLU A 786 26.29 -3.21 -40.98
C GLU A 786 26.13 -2.56 -39.59
N TYR A 787 25.29 -1.52 -39.49
CA TYR A 787 25.02 -0.87 -38.20
C TYR A 787 24.29 -1.79 -37.21
N MET A 788 23.30 -2.56 -37.68
CA MET A 788 22.58 -3.52 -36.84
C MET A 788 23.49 -4.66 -36.36
N GLN A 789 24.35 -5.20 -37.23
CA GLN A 789 25.35 -6.20 -36.86
C GLN A 789 26.26 -5.66 -35.75
N ALA A 790 26.79 -4.44 -35.92
CA ALA A 790 27.67 -3.84 -34.94
C ALA A 790 26.96 -3.58 -33.60
N TYR A 791 25.71 -3.10 -33.64
CA TYR A 791 24.89 -2.93 -32.44
C TYR A 791 24.65 -4.27 -31.72
N HIS A 792 24.21 -5.30 -32.45
CA HIS A 792 23.98 -6.64 -31.90
C HIS A 792 25.27 -7.26 -31.31
N ALA A 793 26.42 -7.07 -31.97
CA ALA A 793 27.73 -7.48 -31.46
C ALA A 793 28.06 -6.78 -30.12
N CYS A 794 27.80 -5.48 -30.01
CA CYS A 794 27.92 -4.74 -28.76
C CYS A 794 26.97 -5.30 -27.67
N VAL A 795 25.73 -5.65 -28.01
CA VAL A 795 24.77 -6.23 -27.06
C VAL A 795 25.23 -7.59 -26.54
N SER A 796 25.78 -8.47 -27.38
CA SER A 796 26.37 -9.74 -26.92
C SER A 796 27.64 -9.54 -26.09
N PHE A 797 28.44 -8.51 -26.39
CA PHE A 797 29.58 -8.13 -25.56
C PHE A 797 29.13 -7.70 -24.15
N ILE A 798 28.06 -6.90 -24.06
CA ILE A 798 27.44 -6.51 -22.78
C ILE A 798 26.98 -7.75 -22.00
N ASP A 799 26.27 -8.67 -22.65
CA ASP A 799 25.79 -9.92 -22.02
C ASP A 799 26.94 -10.71 -21.38
N ALA A 800 28.07 -10.84 -22.08
CA ALA A 800 29.28 -11.48 -21.56
C ALA A 800 29.89 -10.71 -20.37
N GLN A 801 29.84 -9.37 -20.36
CA GLN A 801 30.36 -8.58 -19.24
C GLN A 801 29.44 -8.67 -18.01
N ILE A 802 28.12 -8.73 -18.22
CA ILE A 802 27.14 -8.94 -17.15
C ILE A 802 27.32 -10.32 -16.51
N LYS A 803 27.71 -11.33 -17.31
CA LYS A 803 28.01 -12.66 -16.79
C LYS A 803 29.09 -12.61 -15.70
N ILE A 804 30.17 -11.88 -15.94
CA ILE A 804 31.26 -11.68 -14.96
C ILE A 804 30.70 -11.09 -13.65
N VAL A 805 29.87 -10.05 -13.75
CA VAL A 805 29.29 -9.38 -12.57
C VAL A 805 28.37 -10.33 -11.79
N LEU A 806 27.44 -11.01 -12.47
CA LEU A 806 26.45 -11.88 -11.83
C LEU A 806 27.09 -13.16 -11.26
N ASP A 807 28.08 -13.72 -11.93
CA ASP A 807 28.80 -14.90 -11.43
C ASP A 807 29.64 -14.53 -10.22
N SER A 808 30.38 -13.41 -10.25
CA SER A 808 31.11 -12.94 -9.07
C SER A 808 30.20 -12.61 -7.89
N LEU A 809 28.98 -12.10 -8.14
CA LEU A 809 27.99 -11.89 -7.08
C LEU A 809 27.57 -13.22 -6.42
N LYS A 810 27.39 -14.28 -7.22
CA LYS A 810 27.09 -15.61 -6.68
C LYS A 810 28.28 -16.22 -5.95
N GLU A 811 29.47 -16.15 -6.53
CA GLU A 811 30.72 -16.66 -5.94
C GLU A 811 31.06 -15.97 -4.62
N SER A 812 30.72 -14.69 -4.46
CA SER A 812 30.91 -13.96 -3.18
C SER A 812 29.98 -14.40 -2.05
N GLY A 813 28.97 -15.24 -2.35
CA GLY A 813 27.93 -15.70 -1.42
C GLY A 813 26.83 -14.68 -1.14
N GLU A 814 26.82 -13.53 -1.82
CA GLU A 814 25.92 -12.42 -1.51
C GLU A 814 24.61 -12.44 -2.33
N TRP A 815 24.42 -13.41 -3.24
CA TRP A 815 23.25 -13.49 -4.12
C TRP A 815 21.92 -13.42 -3.37
N GLU A 816 21.70 -14.28 -2.37
CA GLU A 816 20.48 -14.33 -1.55
C GLU A 816 20.28 -13.09 -0.64
N ASN A 817 21.29 -12.23 -0.57
CA ASN A 817 21.26 -10.98 0.18
C ASN A 817 21.27 -9.73 -0.70
N THR A 818 21.25 -9.86 -2.04
CA THR A 818 21.43 -8.73 -2.96
C THR A 818 20.23 -8.53 -3.87
N ILE A 819 19.67 -7.33 -3.84
CA ILE A 819 18.70 -6.87 -4.84
C ILE A 819 19.48 -6.51 -6.11
N VAL A 820 19.10 -7.08 -7.25
CA VAL A 820 19.73 -6.81 -8.55
C VAL A 820 18.70 -6.19 -9.49
N ILE A 821 19.01 -5.02 -10.04
CA ILE A 821 18.22 -4.38 -11.10
C ILE A 821 19.08 -4.25 -12.35
N PHE A 822 18.58 -4.73 -13.48
CA PHE A 822 19.16 -4.51 -14.80
C PHE A 822 18.23 -3.63 -15.64
N THR A 823 18.76 -2.54 -16.20
CA THR A 823 18.01 -1.63 -17.06
C THR A 823 18.89 -0.92 -18.10
N SER A 824 18.26 -0.19 -19.01
CA SER A 824 18.91 0.90 -19.76
C SER A 824 18.45 2.28 -19.28
N ASP A 825 19.17 3.33 -19.67
CA ASP A 825 18.73 4.71 -19.49
C ASP A 825 17.66 5.13 -20.51
N HIS A 826 17.70 4.63 -21.74
CA HIS A 826 16.64 4.81 -22.75
C HIS A 826 16.80 3.82 -23.91
N GLY A 827 15.79 3.76 -24.78
CA GLY A 827 15.82 2.94 -25.99
C GLY A 827 16.68 3.52 -27.12
N TYR A 828 16.59 2.93 -28.30
CA TYR A 828 17.44 3.28 -29.46
C TYR A 828 16.83 2.78 -30.76
N HIS A 829 16.86 3.63 -31.79
CA HIS A 829 16.40 3.31 -33.15
C HIS A 829 17.50 2.72 -34.01
N LEU A 830 17.17 1.67 -34.75
CA LEU A 830 18.06 1.00 -35.72
C LEU A 830 17.45 1.03 -37.13
N GLY A 831 16.77 2.12 -37.46
CA GLY A 831 16.07 2.33 -38.72
C GLY A 831 14.54 2.36 -38.60
N ASP A 832 14.00 2.11 -37.41
CA ASP A 832 12.57 2.21 -37.10
C ASP A 832 12.04 3.61 -37.46
N HIS A 833 10.91 3.70 -38.17
CA HIS A 833 10.37 4.97 -38.69
C HIS A 833 11.35 5.80 -39.54
N PHE A 834 12.37 5.19 -40.18
CA PHE A 834 13.51 5.89 -40.81
C PHE A 834 14.37 6.73 -39.85
N LEU A 835 14.26 6.49 -38.54
CA LEU A 835 15.02 7.17 -37.51
C LEU A 835 16.21 6.31 -37.08
N TRP A 836 17.27 6.98 -36.64
CA TRP A 836 18.47 6.35 -36.11
C TRP A 836 18.90 7.07 -34.84
N GLY A 837 19.30 6.32 -33.82
CA GLY A 837 19.73 6.88 -32.56
C GLY A 837 18.59 7.14 -31.58
N LYS A 838 18.53 8.35 -31.02
CA LYS A 838 17.72 8.69 -29.84
C LYS A 838 16.96 10.01 -30.00
N VAL A 839 16.44 10.57 -28.89
CA VAL A 839 15.70 11.85 -28.85
C VAL A 839 14.31 11.81 -29.52
N THR A 840 13.58 10.70 -29.34
CA THR A 840 12.23 10.50 -29.93
C THR A 840 11.28 9.92 -28.90
N LEU A 841 9.98 10.19 -29.03
CA LEU A 841 8.98 9.74 -28.07
C LEU A 841 8.19 8.48 -28.49
N PHE A 842 8.66 7.74 -29.49
CA PHE A 842 8.15 6.41 -29.82
C PHE A 842 8.54 5.39 -28.73
N ASP A 843 7.75 4.33 -28.57
CA ASP A 843 8.00 3.26 -27.60
C ASP A 843 9.42 2.71 -27.78
N ILE A 844 9.91 2.46 -29.00
CA ILE A 844 11.28 1.95 -29.25
C ILE A 844 12.39 2.87 -28.71
N GLY A 845 12.13 4.18 -28.61
CA GLY A 845 13.07 5.17 -28.06
C GLY A 845 12.94 5.38 -26.55
N ALA A 846 11.76 5.15 -25.97
CA ALA A 846 11.47 5.44 -24.56
C ALA A 846 11.40 4.18 -23.67
N LYS A 847 11.01 3.04 -24.23
CA LYS A 847 10.91 1.74 -23.56
C LYS A 847 12.30 1.14 -23.39
N VAL A 848 12.52 0.50 -22.24
CA VAL A 848 13.82 -0.10 -21.89
C VAL A 848 13.64 -1.54 -21.39
N PRO A 849 14.64 -2.41 -21.58
CA PRO A 849 14.66 -3.70 -20.88
C PRO A 849 14.74 -3.45 -19.37
N PHE A 850 13.96 -4.19 -18.58
CA PHE A 850 13.91 -3.99 -17.13
C PHE A 850 13.69 -5.33 -16.39
N ILE A 851 14.68 -5.74 -15.61
CA ILE A 851 14.68 -7.02 -14.89
C ILE A 851 15.04 -6.76 -13.43
N VAL A 852 14.26 -7.33 -12.51
CA VAL A 852 14.41 -7.16 -11.07
C VAL A 852 14.52 -8.52 -10.39
N HIS A 853 15.58 -8.73 -9.62
CA HIS A 853 15.72 -9.81 -8.66
C HIS A 853 15.72 -9.21 -7.25
N ALA A 854 14.72 -9.55 -6.43
CA ALA A 854 14.65 -9.17 -5.03
C ALA A 854 14.51 -10.45 -4.19
N PRO A 855 15.58 -10.87 -3.47
CA PRO A 855 15.59 -12.13 -2.74
C PRO A 855 14.42 -12.27 -1.76
N GLY A 856 13.72 -13.42 -1.83
CA GLY A 856 12.54 -13.71 -1.02
C GLY A 856 11.25 -13.00 -1.45
N LEU A 857 11.27 -12.21 -2.53
CA LEU A 857 10.09 -11.48 -3.02
C LEU A 857 9.79 -11.81 -4.49
N THR A 858 10.77 -11.69 -5.39
CA THR A 858 10.56 -11.98 -6.81
C THR A 858 10.45 -13.48 -7.07
N LYS A 859 9.36 -13.90 -7.72
CA LYS A 859 9.18 -15.26 -8.22
C LYS A 859 10.05 -15.49 -9.47
N PRO A 860 10.96 -16.48 -9.48
CA PRO A 860 11.84 -16.75 -10.63
C PRO A 860 11.10 -16.95 -11.94
N GLY A 861 11.55 -16.28 -13.01
CA GLY A 861 11.05 -16.49 -14.38
C GLY A 861 9.70 -15.82 -14.67
N THR A 862 9.18 -15.01 -13.75
CA THR A 862 7.90 -14.34 -13.94
C THR A 862 8.01 -13.06 -14.77
N GLN A 863 6.91 -12.69 -15.41
CA GLN A 863 6.82 -11.47 -16.20
C GLN A 863 5.66 -10.61 -15.70
N SER A 864 5.82 -9.29 -15.75
CA SER A 864 4.77 -8.34 -15.39
C SER A 864 4.46 -7.37 -16.54
N GLU A 865 3.17 -7.18 -16.77
CA GLU A 865 2.61 -6.20 -17.71
C GLU A 865 2.29 -4.85 -17.04
N ALA A 866 2.69 -4.65 -15.79
CA ALA A 866 2.51 -3.38 -15.09
C ALA A 866 3.24 -2.23 -15.79
N MET A 867 2.64 -1.05 -15.77
CA MET A 867 3.25 0.16 -16.33
C MET A 867 4.30 0.70 -15.35
N VAL A 868 5.56 0.71 -15.75
CA VAL A 868 6.70 1.09 -14.91
C VAL A 868 7.46 2.26 -15.52
N GLU A 869 7.95 3.15 -14.66
CA GLU A 869 8.81 4.26 -15.04
C GLU A 869 10.17 4.15 -14.33
N LEU A 870 11.27 4.58 -14.94
CA LEU A 870 12.60 4.48 -14.29
C LEU A 870 12.70 5.28 -12.99
N ILE A 871 11.95 6.37 -12.83
CA ILE A 871 11.83 7.09 -11.54
C ILE A 871 11.27 6.23 -10.40
N ASP A 872 10.68 5.07 -10.67
CA ASP A 872 10.17 4.11 -9.68
C ASP A 872 11.30 3.31 -9.01
N ILE A 873 12.50 3.25 -9.61
CA ILE A 873 13.65 2.51 -9.06
C ILE A 873 14.02 3.04 -7.67
N TYR A 874 14.10 4.37 -7.52
CA TYR A 874 14.53 5.00 -6.27
C TYR A 874 13.60 4.67 -5.08
N PRO A 875 12.28 4.95 -5.14
CA PRO A 875 11.39 4.61 -4.03
C PRO A 875 11.31 3.09 -3.79
N THR A 876 11.46 2.27 -4.84
CA THR A 876 11.50 0.81 -4.72
C THR A 876 12.69 0.35 -3.90
N LEU A 877 13.91 0.78 -4.26
CA LEU A 877 15.13 0.38 -3.57
C LEU A 877 15.15 0.89 -2.12
N ALA A 878 14.67 2.11 -1.86
CA ALA A 878 14.51 2.60 -0.50
C ALA A 878 13.58 1.67 0.32
N GLN A 879 12.41 1.32 -0.22
CA GLN A 879 11.47 0.45 0.48
C GLN A 879 12.01 -0.98 0.68
N LEU A 880 12.61 -1.60 -0.35
CA LEU A 880 13.14 -2.97 -0.28
C LEU A 880 14.32 -3.10 0.70
N THR A 881 15.07 -2.03 0.91
CA THR A 881 16.14 -1.97 1.92
C THR A 881 15.65 -1.50 3.29
N GLY A 882 14.34 -1.23 3.41
CA GLY A 882 13.68 -0.70 4.60
C GLY A 882 14.24 0.64 5.05
N LEU A 883 14.62 1.49 4.10
CA LEU A 883 14.99 2.89 4.31
C LEU A 883 13.78 3.78 3.99
N THR A 884 13.64 4.90 4.69
CA THR A 884 12.58 5.88 4.43
C THR A 884 12.88 6.62 3.13
N PRO A 885 12.03 6.54 2.09
CA PRO A 885 12.28 7.25 0.84
C PRO A 885 12.25 8.77 1.04
N PRO A 886 13.09 9.55 0.34
CA PRO A 886 13.03 11.01 0.39
C PRO A 886 11.66 11.55 -0.04
N GLY A 887 11.20 12.62 0.61
CA GLY A 887 9.86 13.18 0.35
C GLY A 887 9.69 13.86 -1.02
N HIS A 888 10.77 14.11 -1.75
CA HIS A 888 10.73 14.75 -3.08
C HIS A 888 10.48 13.78 -4.24
N LEU A 889 10.51 12.47 -4.00
CA LEU A 889 10.39 11.47 -5.08
C LEU A 889 9.00 11.54 -5.74
N GLN A 890 8.98 11.47 -7.06
CA GLN A 890 7.77 11.48 -7.89
C GLN A 890 7.41 10.10 -8.45
N GLY A 891 8.30 9.11 -8.29
CA GLY A 891 8.04 7.70 -8.60
C GLY A 891 7.21 6.99 -7.52
N ALA A 892 6.76 5.77 -7.82
CA ALA A 892 6.07 4.88 -6.89
C ALA A 892 6.84 3.56 -6.75
N SER A 893 6.86 2.99 -5.54
CA SER A 893 7.55 1.72 -5.34
C SER A 893 6.88 0.57 -6.10
N LEU A 894 7.71 -0.28 -6.71
CA LEU A 894 7.32 -1.50 -7.41
C LEU A 894 7.11 -2.70 -6.48
N ARG A 895 7.42 -2.58 -5.18
CA ARG A 895 7.29 -3.69 -4.21
C ARG A 895 5.96 -4.46 -4.31
N PRO A 896 4.78 -3.81 -4.43
CA PRO A 896 3.48 -4.50 -4.53
C PRO A 896 3.31 -5.40 -5.77
N LEU A 897 4.23 -5.30 -6.74
CA LEU A 897 4.24 -6.05 -7.99
C LEU A 897 5.24 -7.20 -7.96
N LEU A 898 6.23 -7.17 -7.05
CA LEU A 898 7.37 -8.09 -7.09
C LEU A 898 7.00 -9.51 -6.61
N ASP A 899 6.00 -9.67 -5.76
CA ASP A 899 5.40 -10.96 -5.38
C ASP A 899 4.09 -11.30 -6.14
N HIS A 900 3.56 -10.29 -6.85
CA HIS A 900 2.30 -10.33 -7.60
C HIS A 900 2.48 -9.82 -9.05
N PRO A 901 3.24 -10.54 -9.89
CA PRO A 901 3.54 -10.14 -11.27
C PRO A 901 2.29 -9.92 -12.15
N GLU A 902 1.19 -10.60 -11.83
CA GLU A 902 -0.10 -10.52 -12.51
C GLU A 902 -0.80 -9.16 -12.35
N ARG A 903 -0.43 -8.37 -11.34
CA ARG A 903 -1.04 -7.07 -11.08
C ARG A 903 -0.51 -6.02 -12.05
N LEU A 904 -1.40 -5.19 -12.60
CA LEU A 904 -1.01 -4.05 -13.45
C LEU A 904 -0.54 -2.82 -12.67
N GLY A 905 -0.71 -2.82 -11.34
CA GLY A 905 -0.34 -1.72 -10.47
C GLY A 905 -1.25 -0.49 -10.56
N LYS A 906 -0.97 0.51 -9.71
CA LYS A 906 -1.74 1.78 -9.67
C LYS A 906 -1.42 2.72 -10.84
N LYS A 907 -0.24 2.56 -11.46
CA LYS A 907 0.21 3.43 -12.53
C LYS A 907 -0.45 3.01 -13.85
N LYS A 908 -1.32 3.86 -14.38
CA LYS A 908 -2.05 3.60 -15.64
C LYS A 908 -1.35 4.13 -16.89
N TYR A 909 -0.49 5.13 -16.73
CA TYR A 909 0.21 5.80 -17.82
C TYR A 909 1.68 6.02 -17.43
N ALA A 910 2.60 5.71 -18.34
CA ALA A 910 3.97 6.22 -18.33
C ALA A 910 4.04 7.54 -19.09
N TYR A 911 4.98 8.39 -18.68
CA TYR A 911 5.13 9.75 -19.18
C TYR A 911 6.58 10.06 -19.53
N SER A 912 6.79 10.53 -20.76
CA SER A 912 8.12 10.87 -21.29
C SER A 912 8.07 12.21 -22.02
N ILE A 913 9.18 12.95 -21.98
CA ILE A 913 9.29 14.23 -22.69
C ILE A 913 10.60 14.34 -23.48
N VAL A 914 10.61 15.21 -24.49
CA VAL A 914 11.82 15.68 -25.17
C VAL A 914 11.69 17.17 -25.49
N THR A 915 12.81 17.85 -25.72
CA THR A 915 12.81 19.23 -26.23
C THR A 915 13.04 19.27 -27.74
N ARG A 916 12.45 20.28 -28.39
CA ARG A 916 12.67 20.68 -29.78
C ARG A 916 12.86 22.20 -29.79
N GLY A 917 14.12 22.65 -29.78
CA GLY A 917 14.42 24.06 -29.52
C GLY A 917 13.90 24.49 -28.15
N LYS A 918 13.07 25.54 -28.10
CA LYS A 918 12.46 26.06 -26.86
C LYS A 918 11.19 25.33 -26.42
N GLU A 919 10.69 24.40 -27.22
CA GLU A 919 9.40 23.73 -26.97
C GLU A 919 9.59 22.29 -26.51
N MET A 920 8.57 21.74 -25.86
CA MET A 920 8.54 20.37 -25.38
C MET A 920 7.57 19.51 -26.20
N GLY A 921 8.01 18.31 -26.53
CA GLY A 921 7.15 17.20 -26.91
C GLY A 921 6.82 16.34 -25.70
N TYR A 922 5.62 15.78 -25.69
CA TYR A 922 5.10 14.95 -24.60
C TYR A 922 4.58 13.63 -25.13
N ALA A 923 4.83 12.53 -24.40
CA ALA A 923 4.19 11.26 -24.66
C ALA A 923 3.55 10.66 -23.41
N LEU A 924 2.37 10.06 -23.63
CA LEU A 924 1.68 9.22 -22.67
C LEU A 924 1.52 7.82 -23.25
N ARG A 925 1.88 6.82 -22.46
CA ARG A 925 1.74 5.42 -22.83
C ARG A 925 0.91 4.68 -21.79
N ASN A 926 -0.25 4.14 -22.18
CA ASN A 926 -1.04 3.23 -21.33
C ASN A 926 -0.94 1.80 -21.85
N GLN A 927 -1.80 0.87 -21.41
CA GLN A 927 -1.75 -0.52 -21.86
C GLN A 927 -1.97 -0.73 -23.37
N ARG A 928 -2.80 0.09 -24.03
CA ARG A 928 -3.21 -0.16 -25.42
C ARG A 928 -2.90 0.98 -26.37
N TRP A 929 -2.57 2.16 -25.86
CA TRP A 929 -2.44 3.36 -26.66
C TRP A 929 -1.19 4.15 -26.29
N ARG A 930 -0.61 4.79 -27.29
CA ARG A 930 0.41 5.84 -27.14
C ARG A 930 -0.13 7.13 -27.74
N TYR A 931 -0.03 8.20 -26.97
CA TYR A 931 -0.40 9.54 -27.38
C TYR A 931 0.81 10.46 -27.34
N GLY A 932 1.01 11.24 -28.39
CA GLY A 932 2.05 12.27 -28.50
C GLY A 932 1.44 13.66 -28.67
N LYS A 933 2.01 14.66 -27.98
CA LYS A 933 1.64 16.07 -28.15
C LYS A 933 2.86 16.90 -28.48
N TRP A 934 2.74 17.66 -29.55
CA TRP A 934 3.69 18.65 -30.01
C TRP A 934 2.99 20.00 -30.16
N SER A 935 3.74 21.06 -30.38
CA SER A 935 3.18 22.40 -30.61
C SER A 935 2.47 22.51 -31.97
N ASP A 936 2.96 21.76 -32.96
CA ASP A 936 2.49 21.74 -34.34
C ASP A 936 1.54 20.57 -34.64
N GLY A 937 1.22 19.72 -33.65
CA GLY A 937 0.26 18.64 -33.84
C GLY A 937 0.24 17.58 -32.74
N GLU A 938 -0.47 16.49 -33.02
CA GLU A 938 -0.69 15.37 -32.11
C GLU A 938 -0.44 14.03 -32.82
N GLU A 939 -0.23 13.00 -32.02
CA GLU A 939 -0.07 11.62 -32.47
C GLU A 939 -0.92 10.68 -31.59
N LEU A 940 -1.53 9.65 -32.16
CA LEU A 940 -2.27 8.64 -31.43
C LEU A 940 -2.14 7.28 -32.13
N TYR A 941 -1.62 6.29 -31.42
CA TYR A 941 -1.40 4.93 -31.94
C TYR A 941 -2.14 3.91 -31.07
N ASN A 942 -2.78 2.91 -31.71
CA ASN A 942 -3.40 1.78 -31.04
C ASN A 942 -2.46 0.57 -31.08
N LEU A 943 -1.76 0.35 -29.99
CA LEU A 943 -0.67 -0.62 -29.88
C LEU A 943 -1.14 -2.06 -29.70
N THR A 944 -2.46 -2.30 -29.65
CA THR A 944 -3.02 -3.65 -29.82
C THR A 944 -2.95 -4.11 -31.27
N ASN A 945 -3.15 -3.20 -32.24
CA ASN A 945 -3.20 -3.53 -33.67
C ASN A 945 -2.02 -2.94 -34.47
N ASP A 946 -1.33 -1.96 -33.90
CA ASP A 946 -0.22 -1.24 -34.50
C ASP A 946 0.93 -1.10 -33.48
N PRO A 947 1.51 -2.23 -33.01
CA PRO A 947 2.53 -2.21 -31.95
C PRO A 947 3.82 -1.47 -32.36
N GLU A 948 4.05 -1.30 -33.66
CA GLU A 948 5.20 -0.57 -34.24
C GLU A 948 4.90 0.92 -34.50
N GLU A 949 3.75 1.44 -34.06
CA GLU A 949 3.41 2.88 -34.15
C GLU A 949 3.42 3.45 -35.59
N LYS A 950 3.02 2.67 -36.60
CA LYS A 950 3.12 3.05 -38.01
C LYS A 950 1.93 3.87 -38.52
N ASN A 951 0.81 3.86 -37.82
CA ASN A 951 -0.44 4.47 -38.28
C ASN A 951 -0.96 5.51 -37.28
N ASN A 952 -0.62 6.78 -37.49
CA ASN A 952 -1.15 7.87 -36.67
C ASN A 952 -2.66 8.05 -36.90
N LEU A 953 -3.45 7.86 -35.84
CA LEU A 953 -4.92 7.85 -35.88
C LEU A 953 -5.57 9.20 -35.55
N VAL A 954 -4.79 10.27 -35.31
CA VAL A 954 -5.36 11.58 -34.91
C VAL A 954 -6.38 12.13 -35.90
N LYS A 955 -6.17 11.90 -37.21
CA LYS A 955 -7.10 12.34 -38.27
C LYS A 955 -8.24 11.34 -38.54
N LYS A 956 -8.30 10.21 -37.84
CA LYS A 956 -9.35 9.20 -38.03
C LYS A 956 -10.61 9.61 -37.26
N GLY A 957 -11.72 9.77 -37.98
CA GLY A 957 -13.02 10.08 -37.39
C GLY A 957 -13.43 9.07 -36.31
N GLY A 958 -14.16 9.55 -35.29
CA GLY A 958 -14.67 8.73 -34.18
C GLY A 958 -13.74 8.53 -32.98
N LEU A 959 -12.54 9.16 -32.97
CA LEU A 959 -11.58 9.05 -31.86
C LEU A 959 -11.49 10.29 -30.95
N GLU A 960 -12.34 11.30 -31.14
CA GLU A 960 -12.30 12.54 -30.35
C GLU A 960 -12.44 12.33 -28.85
N HIS A 961 -13.30 11.38 -28.43
CA HIS A 961 -13.42 11.03 -27.01
C HIS A 961 -12.09 10.52 -26.43
N ARG A 962 -11.35 9.69 -27.20
CA ARG A 962 -10.05 9.14 -26.80
C ARG A 962 -8.97 10.21 -26.75
N LEU A 963 -8.92 11.10 -27.73
CA LEU A 963 -8.01 12.25 -27.74
C LEU A 963 -8.31 13.18 -26.56
N GLY A 964 -9.58 13.46 -26.29
CA GLY A 964 -10.01 14.24 -25.13
C GLY A 964 -9.56 13.64 -23.79
N GLU A 965 -9.64 12.32 -23.63
CA GLU A 965 -9.09 11.61 -22.46
C GLU A 965 -7.58 11.85 -22.31
N PHE A 966 -6.80 11.59 -23.36
CA PHE A 966 -5.35 11.74 -23.32
C PHE A 966 -4.91 13.19 -23.09
N ARG A 967 -5.58 14.17 -23.70
CA ARG A 967 -5.33 15.60 -23.47
C ARG A 967 -5.54 15.97 -21.99
N ARG A 968 -6.64 15.49 -21.38
CA ARG A 968 -6.90 15.71 -19.94
C ARG A 968 -5.84 15.05 -19.05
N VAL A 969 -5.49 13.79 -19.32
CA VAL A 969 -4.46 13.06 -18.56
C VAL A 969 -3.11 13.75 -18.70
N LEU A 970 -2.77 14.22 -19.91
CA LEU A 970 -1.52 14.92 -20.16
C LEU A 970 -1.41 16.19 -19.30
N LYS A 971 -2.47 17.01 -19.25
CA LYS A 971 -2.49 18.21 -18.40
C LYS A 971 -2.21 17.87 -16.93
N ILE A 972 -2.88 16.86 -16.39
CA ILE A 972 -2.67 16.40 -15.01
C ILE A 972 -1.22 15.94 -14.79
N ARG A 973 -0.66 15.19 -15.75
CA ARG A 973 0.73 14.70 -15.65
C ARG A 973 1.75 15.83 -15.75
N GLN A 974 1.51 16.83 -16.59
CA GLN A 974 2.36 18.02 -16.67
C GLN A 974 2.37 18.79 -15.34
N GLU A 975 1.21 18.99 -14.73
CA GLU A 975 1.09 19.63 -13.41
C GLU A 975 1.83 18.82 -12.33
N GLN A 976 1.63 17.50 -12.29
CA GLN A 976 2.33 16.62 -11.34
C GLN A 976 3.85 16.62 -11.54
N ALA A 977 4.31 16.53 -12.79
CA ALA A 977 5.71 16.52 -13.15
C ALA A 977 6.40 17.87 -12.89
N ALA A 978 5.65 18.98 -12.84
CA ALA A 978 6.15 20.31 -12.49
C ALA A 978 6.03 20.62 -10.98
N LYS A 979 5.14 19.93 -10.24
CA LYS A 979 4.77 20.25 -8.85
C LYS A 979 5.95 20.37 -7.88
N CYS A 980 6.99 19.59 -8.08
CA CYS A 980 8.14 19.61 -7.18
C CYS A 980 9.16 20.68 -7.53
N ARG A 981 9.06 21.36 -8.69
CA ARG A 981 10.00 22.41 -9.11
C ARG A 981 9.95 23.55 -8.08
N GLN A 982 11.04 23.72 -7.32
CA GLN A 982 11.21 24.92 -6.50
C GLN A 982 11.64 26.07 -7.42
N PRO A 983 11.20 27.32 -7.17
CA PRO A 983 11.67 28.49 -7.91
C PRO A 983 13.19 28.65 -7.83
#